data_AF-A0A846IYC4-F1
#
_entry.id   AF-A0A846IYC4-F1
#
_cell.length_a   1.000
_cell.length_b   1.000
_cell.length_c   1.000
_cell.angle_alpha   90.00
_cell.angle_beta   90.00
_cell.angle_gamma   90.00
#
_symmetry.space_group_name_H-M   'P 1'
#
loop_
_entity.id
_entity.type
_entity.pdbx_description
1 polymer ?
#
loop_
_entity_poly.entity_id
_entity_poly.type
_entity_poly.pdbx_seq_one_letter_code
_entity_poly.pdbx_strand_id
1 'polypeptide(L)'
;MKSKKLKLSLLLCAYALCSMLLARPVKADVGVVKGATPINQGMAIHADDFTIYNDKIAASFAVGTNNYWNMTNGSILDVAIMKDGKFGVDLVNDIEFLNNYWTATGAFNGENLQKNPKENITYKKEENKVVVTAKTRYWTAGHKLPLNVTIEYTLEDGKNYIGLKTTVENPAGNDVYENMYGGYSVSTLAASTFGPFGYYPDKKITGIGIGADKDVNERFGNYVVTYDKNYAVSVQLDGANTYKGSSGYKDVYVNNTIEPGKSCIYTGEILVSDKGETTPIIERFMEKDKTIQSANVNGVVKDSKGNPVKDAFVVISKKGSYKETVKSHGKEQLKKDIMQPFAWKITDENGHFEFDLPKDEYEVHVEAKGYTPSDIKKLNLTENSTLDFIVKDGAHASLKAVDENGNPVDFKVTVSGITSTFKTLGGTVFFTDPKTHEAKFDVSAPENPVTFTITRASDYESLPATITKTIKPGETLDEKVVLPTLIKTNSRNWYSMDNHQHADFGDGATPVKELYKAQVAAGLNYNLVSDHDAVVNDPLMAELAKEGSRPFIPSIEVSPGWGHWGILGADYTKNPISPDLTPAEIIKAGHDMGALVVVNHPYTEYGFFYNRDSVKGGYDEGTEDFDLLELQSTIDLTDSTNMDKRALDSAMGYWNKGIKKYLSAGSDQHDVTSGLYPGIIRLYANIEGKNTTEKYLKAIKDGHSYVTMGPIFTPKANTMFGTTQKVNAGEKHTLNTEIQAVNGLNHIDVYSEGKIIASKDFNNTQDAVNYTLDVKPTKNTWYSFVATDGKGHYAVTNPIWVDIADDTDKLGSTDKPGS
;
A
#
# COMPACT_ATOMS: atom_id res chain seq x y z
N MET A 1 -41.96 -15.43 79.22
CA MET A 1 -41.29 -14.47 80.13
C MET A 1 -41.15 -13.12 79.41
N LYS A 2 -41.72 -12.05 80.02
CA LYS A 2 -41.48 -10.60 79.84
C LYS A 2 -41.43 -10.07 78.38
N SER A 3 -42.53 -9.50 77.84
CA SER A 3 -42.98 -8.08 77.95
C SER A 3 -42.02 -7.09 77.26
N LYS A 4 -42.39 -6.22 76.32
CA LYS A 4 -43.50 -5.22 76.24
C LYS A 4 -43.63 -4.78 74.76
N LYS A 5 -44.85 -4.70 74.18
CA LYS A 5 -45.64 -3.47 73.90
C LYS A 5 -44.88 -2.44 73.03
N LEU A 6 -45.41 -1.85 71.95
CA LEU A 6 -46.76 -1.30 71.78
C LEU A 6 -47.00 -0.78 70.33
N LYS A 7 -48.20 -1.06 69.80
CA LYS A 7 -49.09 -0.29 68.87
C LYS A 7 -48.56 0.19 67.50
N LEU A 8 -49.14 -0.19 66.36
CA LEU A 8 -50.54 -0.14 65.84
C LEU A 8 -50.85 1.16 65.08
N SER A 9 -50.94 1.08 63.76
CA SER A 9 -51.91 1.79 62.89
C SER A 9 -51.59 1.44 61.42
N LEU A 10 -52.36 0.56 60.77
CA LEU A 10 -53.58 0.81 59.99
C LEU A 10 -53.32 1.42 58.59
N LEU A 11 -53.96 0.78 57.59
CA LEU A 11 -54.21 1.21 56.20
C LEU A 11 -53.05 1.13 55.19
N LEU A 12 -53.06 0.05 54.39
CA LEU A 12 -52.38 -0.03 53.09
C LEU A 12 -53.35 -0.64 52.06
N CYS A 13 -54.33 0.16 51.66
CA CYS A 13 -55.03 0.05 50.39
C CYS A 13 -55.09 1.47 49.82
N ALA A 14 -54.76 1.60 48.52
CA ALA A 14 -54.63 2.82 47.73
C ALA A 14 -53.29 3.56 47.82
N TYR A 15 -52.33 3.14 47.00
CA TYR A 15 -51.49 4.03 46.18
C TYR A 15 -50.83 3.20 45.07
N ALA A 16 -51.65 2.76 44.11
CA ALA A 16 -51.19 2.44 42.77
C ALA A 16 -51.31 3.73 41.96
N LEU A 17 -50.30 4.60 42.03
CA LEU A 17 -50.00 5.67 41.05
C LEU A 17 -48.75 6.43 41.53
N CYS A 18 -47.86 6.76 40.59
CA CYS A 18 -46.63 7.57 40.73
C CYS A 18 -45.37 6.89 41.29
N SER A 19 -44.71 6.10 40.44
CA SER A 19 -43.26 6.21 40.26
C SER A 19 -42.84 5.64 38.90
N MET A 20 -43.39 6.18 37.81
CA MET A 20 -42.62 6.23 36.57
C MET A 20 -41.49 7.23 36.84
N LEU A 21 -40.35 6.71 37.31
CA LEU A 21 -39.08 7.38 37.09
C LEU A 21 -38.93 7.45 35.57
N LEU A 22 -39.38 8.56 34.99
CA LEU A 22 -38.89 9.01 33.70
C LEU A 22 -37.39 9.16 33.89
N ALA A 23 -36.64 8.10 33.56
CA ALA A 23 -35.25 8.24 33.23
C ALA A 23 -35.22 9.28 32.12
N ARG A 24 -34.86 10.52 32.48
CA ARG A 24 -34.53 11.51 31.47
C ARG A 24 -33.46 10.86 30.62
N PRO A 25 -33.62 10.77 29.28
CA PRO A 25 -32.49 10.39 28.46
C PRO A 25 -31.36 11.34 28.85
N VAL A 26 -30.23 10.79 29.27
CA VAL A 26 -29.00 11.57 29.36
C VAL A 26 -28.85 12.15 27.96
N LYS A 27 -29.05 13.46 27.81
CA LYS A 27 -28.74 14.16 26.56
C LYS A 27 -27.28 13.80 26.29
N ALA A 28 -27.03 13.04 25.24
CA ALA A 28 -25.69 12.87 24.75
C ALA A 28 -25.20 14.27 24.36
N ASP A 29 -24.03 14.67 24.88
CA ASP A 29 -23.45 15.99 24.64
C ASP A 29 -22.37 15.80 23.59
N VAL A 30 -22.43 16.60 22.52
CA VAL A 30 -21.32 16.72 21.58
C VAL A 30 -20.17 17.46 22.28
N GLY A 31 -18.95 16.95 22.21
CA GLY A 31 -17.82 17.51 22.94
C GLY A 31 -16.64 17.85 22.06
N VAL A 32 -15.73 18.64 22.64
CA VAL A 32 -14.43 18.94 22.05
C VAL A 32 -13.35 18.82 23.12
N VAL A 33 -12.31 18.05 22.84
CA VAL A 33 -11.08 17.94 23.64
C VAL A 33 -9.97 18.69 22.91
N LYS A 34 -9.24 19.57 23.60
CA LYS A 34 -8.09 20.30 23.02
C LYS A 34 -6.78 19.60 23.36
N GLY A 35 -5.81 19.72 22.46
CA GLY A 35 -4.50 19.10 22.57
C GLY A 35 -4.47 17.70 21.94
N ALA A 36 -3.49 16.92 22.35
CA ALA A 36 -3.32 15.54 21.88
C ALA A 36 -4.60 14.72 22.06
N THR A 37 -4.84 13.87 21.06
CA THR A 37 -5.99 12.99 20.97
C THR A 37 -6.12 12.09 22.19
N PRO A 38 -7.34 11.94 22.76
CA PRO A 38 -7.64 10.94 23.77
C PRO A 38 -7.96 9.56 23.15
N ILE A 39 -7.99 9.45 21.81
CA ILE A 39 -8.21 8.19 21.10
C ILE A 39 -6.99 7.29 21.30
N ASN A 40 -7.24 6.03 21.68
CA ASN A 40 -6.15 5.09 21.92
C ASN A 40 -5.44 4.79 20.59
N GLN A 41 -4.10 4.88 20.61
CA GLN A 41 -3.24 4.75 19.41
C GLN A 41 -3.45 5.85 18.35
N GLY A 42 -4.20 6.91 18.66
CA GLY A 42 -4.37 8.03 17.73
C GLY A 42 -3.07 8.78 17.50
N MET A 43 -2.91 9.31 16.30
CA MET A 43 -1.71 9.96 15.78
C MET A 43 -1.74 11.48 15.97
N ALA A 44 -2.89 12.11 16.21
CA ALA A 44 -2.96 13.55 16.50
C ALA A 44 -2.38 13.89 17.89
N ILE A 45 -1.09 14.18 17.98
CA ILE A 45 -0.32 14.29 19.24
C ILE A 45 0.09 15.72 19.62
N HIS A 46 -0.18 16.73 18.79
CA HIS A 46 0.28 18.11 18.99
C HIS A 46 -0.67 18.89 19.91
N ALA A 47 -0.12 19.88 20.62
CA ALA A 47 -0.88 20.69 21.59
C ALA A 47 -1.95 21.60 20.95
N ASP A 48 -1.83 21.90 19.66
CA ASP A 48 -2.79 22.67 18.88
C ASP A 48 -3.90 21.79 18.24
N ASP A 49 -3.77 20.46 18.27
CA ASP A 49 -4.79 19.56 17.75
C ASP A 49 -6.05 19.56 18.63
N PHE A 50 -7.12 18.95 18.13
CA PHE A 50 -8.34 18.74 18.92
C PHE A 50 -9.16 17.55 18.40
N THR A 51 -9.97 17.00 19.29
CA THR A 51 -10.88 15.88 19.03
C THR A 51 -12.32 16.31 19.25
N ILE A 52 -13.20 16.08 18.27
CA ILE A 52 -14.65 16.22 18.43
C ILE A 52 -15.25 14.83 18.74
N TYR A 53 -16.33 14.77 19.53
CA TYR A 53 -16.98 13.50 19.84
C TYR A 53 -18.47 13.65 20.17
N ASN A 54 -19.20 12.53 20.14
CA ASN A 54 -20.54 12.38 20.73
C ASN A 54 -20.62 11.02 21.48
N ASP A 55 -21.81 10.46 21.68
CA ASP A 55 -21.98 9.14 22.32
C ASP A 55 -21.66 7.94 21.42
N LYS A 56 -21.48 8.15 20.12
CA LYS A 56 -21.24 7.11 19.10
C LYS A 56 -19.81 7.09 18.60
N ILE A 57 -19.24 8.24 18.27
CA ILE A 57 -17.95 8.36 17.60
C ILE A 57 -17.15 9.59 18.06
N ALA A 58 -15.85 9.54 17.78
CA ALA A 58 -14.92 10.64 17.93
C ALA A 58 -14.04 10.77 16.67
N ALA A 59 -13.58 12.00 16.38
CA ALA A 59 -12.66 12.29 15.30
C ALA A 59 -11.65 13.38 15.72
N SER A 60 -10.37 13.18 15.42
CA SER A 60 -9.28 14.12 15.73
C SER A 60 -8.73 14.78 14.49
N PHE A 61 -8.36 16.06 14.60
CA PHE A 61 -7.95 16.90 13.48
C PHE A 61 -6.47 17.29 13.57
N ALA A 62 -5.77 17.14 12.45
CA ALA A 62 -4.38 17.55 12.25
C ALA A 62 -4.27 19.09 12.18
N VAL A 63 -3.98 19.76 13.29
CA VAL A 63 -3.74 21.21 13.30
C VAL A 63 -2.25 21.51 13.32
N GLY A 64 -1.56 20.94 14.31
CA GLY A 64 -0.10 21.04 14.42
C GLY A 64 0.61 19.70 14.22
N THR A 65 -0.09 18.57 14.36
CA THR A 65 0.44 17.28 13.91
C THR A 65 0.42 17.23 12.39
N ASN A 66 1.47 16.66 11.80
CA ASN A 66 1.50 16.35 10.38
C ASN A 66 0.61 15.14 10.14
N ASN A 67 -0.21 15.20 9.11
CA ASN A 67 -0.84 13.99 8.63
C ASN A 67 0.20 13.01 8.08
N TYR A 68 -0.22 11.75 7.88
CA TYR A 68 0.66 10.63 7.61
C TYR A 68 1.56 10.84 6.38
N TRP A 69 1.04 11.50 5.34
CA TRP A 69 1.76 11.81 4.10
C TRP A 69 2.39 13.21 4.07
N ASN A 70 2.42 13.90 5.21
CA ASN A 70 2.79 15.31 5.33
C ASN A 70 2.12 16.22 4.28
N MET A 71 0.86 15.92 3.95
CA MET A 71 -0.02 16.73 3.11
C MET A 71 -0.61 17.90 3.94
N THR A 72 -1.63 18.57 3.40
CA THR A 72 -2.09 19.84 3.94
C THR A 72 -2.83 19.68 5.28
N ASN A 73 -2.39 20.36 6.35
CA ASN A 73 -3.03 20.29 7.67
C ASN A 73 -4.53 20.66 7.61
N GLY A 74 -5.33 20.03 8.47
CA GLY A 74 -6.77 20.23 8.60
C GLY A 74 -7.64 19.00 8.32
N SER A 75 -7.01 17.86 7.98
CA SER A 75 -7.66 16.56 7.80
C SER A 75 -7.96 15.87 9.13
N ILE A 76 -8.75 14.79 9.06
CA ILE A 76 -8.97 13.88 10.18
C ILE A 76 -7.81 12.88 10.21
N LEU A 77 -7.14 12.73 11.35
CA LEU A 77 -6.13 11.68 11.56
C LEU A 77 -6.73 10.46 12.22
N ASP A 78 -7.54 10.69 13.25
CA ASP A 78 -8.06 9.60 14.05
C ASP A 78 -9.57 9.55 13.95
N VAL A 79 -10.13 8.35 13.88
CA VAL A 79 -11.56 8.08 14.05
C VAL A 79 -11.72 6.95 15.05
N ALA A 80 -12.62 7.09 16.02
CA ALA A 80 -12.88 6.05 17.00
C ALA A 80 -14.37 5.87 17.30
N ILE A 81 -14.75 4.64 17.66
CA ILE A 81 -16.07 4.36 18.25
C ILE A 81 -16.04 4.74 19.72
N MET A 82 -17.09 5.42 20.18
CA MET A 82 -17.32 5.75 21.57
C MET A 82 -18.13 4.65 22.25
N LYS A 83 -17.70 4.21 23.42
CA LYS A 83 -18.42 3.22 24.22
C LYS A 83 -18.45 3.61 25.69
N ASP A 84 -19.65 3.76 26.24
CA ASP A 84 -19.87 4.15 27.64
C ASP A 84 -19.11 5.43 28.03
N GLY A 85 -19.05 6.40 27.11
CA GLY A 85 -18.34 7.68 27.29
C GLY A 85 -16.81 7.59 27.20
N LYS A 86 -16.25 6.47 26.76
CA LYS A 86 -14.81 6.28 26.55
C LYS A 86 -14.46 6.28 25.06
N PHE A 87 -13.31 6.87 24.75
CA PHE A 87 -12.70 6.84 23.42
C PHE A 87 -12.20 5.43 23.10
N GLY A 88 -12.50 4.97 21.89
CA GLY A 88 -12.03 3.70 21.36
C GLY A 88 -10.58 3.75 20.89
N VAL A 89 -10.23 2.72 20.11
CA VAL A 89 -8.99 2.69 19.32
C VAL A 89 -9.20 3.43 18.00
N ASP A 90 -8.13 3.97 17.46
CA ASP A 90 -8.13 4.53 16.12
C ASP A 90 -8.44 3.47 15.05
N LEU A 91 -9.15 3.89 14.00
CA LEU A 91 -9.75 3.02 12.98
C LEU A 91 -9.23 3.32 11.57
N VAL A 92 -8.60 4.48 11.36
CA VAL A 92 -8.11 4.97 10.06
C VAL A 92 -6.72 5.57 10.23
N ASN A 93 -5.95 5.70 9.14
CA ASN A 93 -4.73 6.52 9.17
C ASN A 93 -5.06 8.00 8.99
N ASP A 94 -5.95 8.28 8.03
CA ASP A 94 -6.47 9.61 7.75
C ASP A 94 -7.75 9.55 6.90
N ILE A 95 -8.50 10.66 6.94
CA ILE A 95 -9.57 10.99 6.00
C ILE A 95 -9.42 12.44 5.56
N GLU A 96 -9.27 12.63 4.25
CA GLU A 96 -8.84 13.92 3.69
C GLU A 96 -9.67 14.35 2.48
N PHE A 97 -9.70 15.66 2.20
CA PHE A 97 -10.15 16.17 0.91
C PHE A 97 -8.94 16.37 -0.01
N LEU A 98 -8.96 15.70 -1.16
CA LEU A 98 -7.93 15.78 -2.18
C LEU A 98 -8.37 16.66 -3.34
N ASN A 99 -7.57 17.66 -3.71
CA ASN A 99 -7.92 18.57 -4.79
C ASN A 99 -7.76 17.91 -6.15
N ASN A 100 -6.65 17.25 -6.49
CA ASN A 100 -6.52 16.67 -7.84
C ASN A 100 -5.84 15.31 -7.81
N TYR A 101 -6.57 14.27 -7.36
CA TYR A 101 -6.03 12.95 -7.01
C TYR A 101 -4.95 12.91 -5.91
N TRP A 102 -4.45 14.07 -5.51
CA TRP A 102 -3.38 14.27 -4.55
C TRP A 102 -3.48 15.70 -3.99
N THR A 103 -2.99 15.92 -2.77
CA THR A 103 -2.79 17.26 -2.17
C THR A 103 -1.34 17.51 -1.81
N ALA A 104 -0.43 17.22 -2.74
CA ALA A 104 0.81 17.99 -2.82
C ALA A 104 0.46 19.41 -3.24
N THR A 105 0.37 20.30 -2.26
CA THR A 105 0.48 21.73 -2.48
C THR A 105 1.95 22.06 -2.30
N GLY A 106 2.58 22.60 -3.34
CA GLY A 106 3.98 23.01 -3.27
C GLY A 106 4.13 24.31 -2.47
N ALA A 107 5.24 25.00 -2.70
CA ALA A 107 5.37 26.38 -2.25
C ALA A 107 4.80 27.35 -3.29
N PHE A 108 4.10 28.40 -2.85
CA PHE A 108 3.73 29.54 -3.71
C PHE A 108 4.48 30.79 -3.24
N ASN A 109 5.32 31.38 -4.10
CA ASN A 109 6.19 32.51 -3.74
C ASN A 109 7.02 32.28 -2.46
N GLY A 110 7.50 31.04 -2.27
CA GLY A 110 8.28 30.62 -1.10
C GLY A 110 7.46 30.30 0.16
N GLU A 111 6.14 30.52 0.14
CA GLU A 111 5.23 30.12 1.21
C GLU A 111 4.89 28.63 1.08
N ASN A 112 5.14 27.83 2.13
CA ASN A 112 4.75 26.42 2.16
C ASN A 112 3.23 26.31 2.35
N LEU A 113 2.50 25.80 1.34
CA LEU A 113 1.06 25.66 1.39
C LEU A 113 0.58 24.38 2.12
N GLN A 114 1.48 23.46 2.47
CA GLN A 114 1.14 22.26 3.26
C GLN A 114 0.85 22.62 4.73
N LYS A 115 1.47 23.67 5.25
CA LYS A 115 1.31 24.10 6.65
C LYS A 115 0.35 25.28 6.75
N ASN A 116 -0.91 24.99 7.09
CA ASN A 116 -1.88 26.03 7.35
C ASN A 116 -1.62 26.69 8.71
N PRO A 117 -1.75 28.03 8.81
CA PRO A 117 -1.84 28.69 10.11
C PRO A 117 -2.96 28.08 10.96
N LYS A 118 -2.72 27.84 12.24
CA LYS A 118 -3.69 27.16 13.11
C LYS A 118 -5.04 27.89 13.21
N GLU A 119 -5.04 29.21 13.09
CA GLU A 119 -6.24 30.05 13.06
C GLU A 119 -7.17 29.75 11.88
N ASN A 120 -6.68 29.04 10.86
CA ASN A 120 -7.47 28.60 9.71
C ASN A 120 -8.14 27.23 9.93
N ILE A 121 -7.80 26.51 11.00
CA ILE A 121 -8.43 25.25 11.37
C ILE A 121 -9.15 25.46 12.70
N THR A 122 -10.46 25.67 12.62
CA THR A 122 -11.28 26.08 13.76
C THR A 122 -12.47 25.15 13.96
N TYR A 123 -13.10 25.25 15.13
CA TYR A 123 -14.35 24.54 15.38
C TYR A 123 -15.35 25.45 16.09
N LYS A 124 -16.64 25.14 15.90
CA LYS A 124 -17.77 25.78 16.57
C LYS A 124 -18.64 24.70 17.22
N LYS A 125 -18.68 24.68 18.55
CA LYS A 125 -19.62 23.85 19.32
C LYS A 125 -20.97 24.58 19.44
N GLU A 126 -22.02 23.91 19.01
CA GLU A 126 -23.43 24.30 19.20
C GLU A 126 -24.10 23.31 20.18
N GLU A 127 -25.38 23.48 20.49
CA GLU A 127 -26.07 22.64 21.50
C GLU A 127 -26.08 21.16 21.11
N ASN A 128 -26.26 20.85 19.82
CA ASN A 128 -26.46 19.49 19.33
C ASN A 128 -25.48 19.08 18.21
N LYS A 129 -24.46 19.90 17.93
CA LYS A 129 -23.45 19.59 16.93
C LYS A 129 -22.13 20.34 17.12
N VAL A 130 -21.07 19.83 16.52
CA VAL A 130 -19.80 20.53 16.33
C VAL A 130 -19.52 20.64 14.84
N VAL A 131 -19.18 21.85 14.39
CA VAL A 131 -18.74 22.12 13.02
C VAL A 131 -17.27 22.49 13.04
N VAL A 132 -16.44 21.73 12.35
CA VAL A 132 -15.02 22.03 12.12
C VAL A 132 -14.87 22.67 10.76
N THR A 133 -14.04 23.71 10.66
CA THR A 133 -13.74 24.41 9.41
C THR A 133 -12.24 24.50 9.23
N ALA A 134 -11.71 23.90 8.15
CA ALA A 134 -10.34 24.05 7.70
C ALA A 134 -10.29 24.90 6.42
N LYS A 135 -9.56 26.01 6.48
CA LYS A 135 -9.30 26.88 5.32
C LYS A 135 -7.90 26.64 4.81
N THR A 136 -7.79 26.06 3.63
CA THR A 136 -6.52 25.67 3.01
C THR A 136 -6.41 26.30 1.62
N ARG A 137 -5.27 26.09 0.97
CA ARG A 137 -5.02 26.56 -0.40
C ARG A 137 -4.39 25.46 -1.23
N TYR A 138 -4.66 25.48 -2.54
CA TYR A 138 -4.07 24.54 -3.48
C TYR A 138 -3.46 25.27 -4.67
N TRP A 139 -2.27 24.87 -5.10
CA TRP A 139 -1.60 25.49 -6.24
C TRP A 139 -0.72 24.48 -6.99
N THR A 140 -0.72 24.60 -8.31
CA THR A 140 0.19 23.87 -9.21
C THR A 140 0.95 24.84 -10.09
N ALA A 141 2.19 24.49 -10.41
CA ALA A 141 3.05 25.29 -11.28
C ALA A 141 2.33 25.63 -12.60
N GLY A 142 2.42 26.90 -13.02
CA GLY A 142 1.76 27.43 -14.21
C GLY A 142 0.52 28.28 -13.93
N HIS A 143 -0.08 28.21 -12.73
CA HIS A 143 -1.20 29.08 -12.36
C HIS A 143 -0.74 30.35 -11.65
N LYS A 144 -1.42 31.48 -11.90
CA LYS A 144 -1.08 32.77 -11.26
C LYS A 144 -1.35 32.83 -9.76
N LEU A 145 -2.41 32.19 -9.29
CA LEU A 145 -2.86 32.23 -7.90
C LEU A 145 -3.26 30.84 -7.38
N PRO A 146 -3.14 30.59 -6.07
CA PRO A 146 -3.71 29.40 -5.45
C PRO A 146 -5.24 29.42 -5.46
N LEU A 147 -5.87 28.25 -5.51
CA LEU A 147 -7.27 28.04 -5.17
C LEU A 147 -7.49 28.24 -3.66
N ASN A 148 -8.66 28.75 -3.29
CA ASN A 148 -9.10 28.78 -1.90
C ASN A 148 -9.97 27.54 -1.62
N VAL A 149 -9.64 26.77 -0.58
CA VAL A 149 -10.33 25.54 -0.23
C VAL A 149 -10.88 25.68 1.19
N THR A 150 -12.17 25.50 1.36
CA THR A 150 -12.83 25.51 2.68
C THR A 150 -13.51 24.18 2.91
N ILE A 151 -13.04 23.42 3.89
CA ILE A 151 -13.54 22.09 4.25
C ILE A 151 -14.32 22.23 5.56
N GLU A 152 -15.54 21.71 5.59
CA GLU A 152 -16.43 21.69 6.75
C GLU A 152 -16.77 20.24 7.14
N TYR A 153 -16.54 19.90 8.41
CA TYR A 153 -16.93 18.61 9.00
C TYR A 153 -17.98 18.86 10.07
N THR A 154 -19.09 18.12 10.04
CA THR A 154 -20.20 18.27 10.99
C THR A 154 -20.49 16.98 11.73
N LEU A 155 -20.27 16.97 13.05
CA LEU A 155 -20.69 15.88 13.93
C LEU A 155 -21.90 16.32 14.75
N GLU A 156 -23.02 15.63 14.59
CA GLU A 156 -24.25 15.87 15.36
C GLU A 156 -24.42 14.87 16.51
N ASP A 157 -25.19 15.24 17.52
CA ASP A 157 -25.54 14.38 18.65
C ASP A 157 -26.24 13.08 18.19
N GLY A 158 -25.89 11.94 18.78
CA GLY A 158 -26.48 10.63 18.50
C GLY A 158 -26.14 10.02 17.14
N LYS A 159 -25.33 10.69 16.31
CA LYS A 159 -24.99 10.23 14.96
C LYS A 159 -23.67 9.46 14.93
N ASN A 160 -23.64 8.34 14.22
CA ASN A 160 -22.42 7.60 13.93
C ASN A 160 -21.79 8.02 12.57
N TYR A 161 -22.11 9.22 12.09
CA TYR A 161 -21.57 9.76 10.85
C TYR A 161 -21.20 11.24 10.98
N ILE A 162 -20.24 11.66 10.16
CA ILE A 162 -19.74 13.04 10.04
C ILE A 162 -20.14 13.56 8.66
N GLY A 163 -20.89 14.65 8.61
CA GLY A 163 -21.23 15.33 7.35
C GLY A 163 -20.02 16.07 6.78
N LEU A 164 -19.81 15.96 5.47
CA LEU A 164 -18.71 16.59 4.74
C LEU A 164 -19.22 17.64 3.77
N LYS A 165 -18.58 18.80 3.75
CA LYS A 165 -18.78 19.82 2.71
C LYS A 165 -17.50 20.56 2.41
N THR A 166 -17.06 20.53 1.16
CA THR A 166 -15.89 21.29 0.70
C THR A 166 -16.29 22.28 -0.39
N THR A 167 -15.83 23.52 -0.26
CA THR A 167 -15.95 24.55 -1.30
C THR A 167 -14.57 24.87 -1.83
N VAL A 168 -14.38 24.72 -3.14
CA VAL A 168 -13.16 25.09 -3.85
C VAL A 168 -13.45 26.29 -4.74
N GLU A 169 -12.82 27.42 -4.48
CA GLU A 169 -12.96 28.66 -5.23
C GLU A 169 -11.69 28.96 -6.03
N ASN A 170 -11.86 29.26 -7.32
CA ASN A 170 -10.81 29.82 -8.14
C ASN A 170 -10.87 31.36 -8.10
N PRO A 171 -9.86 32.06 -7.56
CA PRO A 171 -9.88 33.52 -7.48
C PRO A 171 -10.09 34.21 -8.84
N ALA A 172 -10.74 35.37 -8.83
CA ALA A 172 -10.88 36.20 -10.03
C ALA A 172 -9.50 36.62 -10.56
N GLY A 173 -9.31 36.57 -11.88
CA GLY A 173 -8.05 36.93 -12.54
C GLY A 173 -6.97 35.83 -12.55
N ASN A 174 -7.28 34.65 -12.02
CA ASN A 174 -6.43 33.46 -12.15
C ASN A 174 -6.60 32.77 -13.52
N ASP A 175 -5.87 31.68 -13.72
CA ASP A 175 -6.04 30.77 -14.86
C ASP A 175 -7.11 29.69 -14.55
N VAL A 176 -7.68 29.09 -15.60
CA VAL A 176 -8.70 28.03 -15.46
C VAL A 176 -8.08 26.73 -14.95
N TYR A 177 -8.72 26.09 -13.97
CA TYR A 177 -8.36 24.74 -13.55
C TYR A 177 -9.27 23.74 -14.26
N GLU A 178 -8.79 23.17 -15.35
CA GLU A 178 -9.51 22.14 -16.11
C GLU A 178 -9.28 20.74 -15.52
N ASN A 179 -10.27 19.87 -15.68
CA ASN A 179 -10.20 18.45 -15.28
C ASN A 179 -9.71 18.25 -13.84
N MET A 180 -10.28 19.02 -12.93
CA MET A 180 -9.94 19.09 -11.52
C MET A 180 -10.67 17.97 -10.78
N TYR A 181 -9.93 16.94 -10.34
CA TYR A 181 -10.50 15.78 -9.64
C TYR A 181 -10.53 15.97 -8.14
N GLY A 182 -11.57 16.68 -7.65
CA GLY A 182 -11.78 16.97 -6.23
C GLY A 182 -12.59 15.88 -5.54
N GLY A 183 -12.17 15.43 -4.36
CA GLY A 183 -12.77 14.27 -3.72
C GLY A 183 -12.27 13.98 -2.32
N TYR A 184 -12.77 12.89 -1.73
CA TYR A 184 -12.36 12.45 -0.40
C TYR A 184 -11.63 11.12 -0.47
N SER A 185 -10.62 10.98 0.39
CA SER A 185 -9.79 9.79 0.56
C SER A 185 -9.99 9.19 1.95
N VAL A 186 -9.82 7.87 2.05
CA VAL A 186 -9.62 7.18 3.33
C VAL A 186 -8.43 6.24 3.20
N SER A 187 -7.47 6.38 4.11
CA SER A 187 -6.33 5.46 4.25
C SER A 187 -6.53 4.54 5.45
N THR A 188 -6.08 3.29 5.33
CA THR A 188 -6.55 2.19 6.18
C THR A 188 -5.55 1.79 7.27
N LEU A 189 -6.00 1.70 8.52
CA LEU A 189 -5.40 0.84 9.57
C LEU A 189 -6.00 -0.58 9.57
N ALA A 190 -7.08 -0.77 8.80
CA ALA A 190 -7.81 -2.02 8.78
C ALA A 190 -7.17 -3.07 7.87
N ALA A 191 -7.58 -4.33 8.07
CA ALA A 191 -7.13 -5.45 7.27
C ALA A 191 -7.58 -5.39 5.79
N SER A 192 -8.61 -4.61 5.46
CA SER A 192 -9.20 -4.60 4.12
C SER A 192 -9.89 -3.28 3.80
N THR A 193 -10.03 -3.01 2.50
CA THR A 193 -10.83 -1.91 1.97
C THR A 193 -11.84 -2.46 0.97
N PHE A 194 -12.95 -1.75 0.70
CA PHE A 194 -13.96 -2.12 -0.29
C PHE A 194 -14.53 -0.91 -1.03
N GLY A 195 -15.08 -1.18 -2.20
CA GLY A 195 -15.78 -0.21 -3.02
C GLY A 195 -14.87 0.53 -4.00
N PRO A 196 -15.48 1.36 -4.86
CA PRO A 196 -16.93 1.59 -4.97
C PRO A 196 -17.70 0.41 -5.55
N PHE A 197 -19.01 0.34 -5.27
CA PHE A 197 -19.84 -0.69 -5.89
C PHE A 197 -19.79 -0.58 -7.43
N GLY A 198 -19.63 -1.72 -8.11
CA GLY A 198 -19.37 -1.80 -9.54
C GLY A 198 -17.89 -1.91 -9.89
N TYR A 199 -16.98 -1.48 -9.01
CA TYR A 199 -15.54 -1.62 -9.20
C TYR A 199 -14.79 -1.85 -7.89
N TYR A 200 -14.43 -3.11 -7.62
CA TYR A 200 -13.69 -3.47 -6.41
C TYR A 200 -12.47 -4.38 -6.69
N PRO A 201 -11.33 -3.82 -7.11
CA PRO A 201 -10.07 -4.54 -7.09
C PRO A 201 -9.09 -3.95 -6.04
N ASP A 202 -8.37 -4.84 -5.37
CA ASP A 202 -7.22 -4.50 -4.51
C ASP A 202 -5.96 -4.31 -5.35
N LYS A 203 -5.98 -3.32 -6.26
CA LYS A 203 -4.82 -2.94 -7.07
C LYS A 203 -4.74 -1.42 -7.22
N LYS A 204 -3.52 -0.90 -7.31
CA LYS A 204 -3.26 0.51 -7.61
C LYS A 204 -3.82 0.84 -8.99
N ILE A 205 -4.73 1.80 -9.06
CA ILE A 205 -5.38 2.24 -10.30
C ILE A 205 -5.88 3.67 -10.15
N THR A 206 -5.85 4.45 -11.23
CA THR A 206 -6.29 5.84 -11.25
C THR A 206 -7.27 6.08 -12.39
N GLY A 207 -8.36 6.79 -12.11
CA GLY A 207 -9.24 7.34 -13.12
C GLY A 207 -10.32 6.39 -13.64
N ILE A 208 -10.77 5.42 -12.84
CA ILE A 208 -11.88 4.54 -13.23
C ILE A 208 -13.19 5.34 -13.16
N GLY A 209 -14.01 5.25 -14.21
CA GLY A 209 -15.36 5.83 -14.20
C GLY A 209 -16.29 4.98 -13.34
N ILE A 210 -16.96 5.61 -12.39
CA ILE A 210 -17.84 4.98 -11.39
C ILE A 210 -19.10 5.82 -11.20
N GLY A 211 -20.06 5.32 -10.41
CA GLY A 211 -21.11 6.18 -9.84
C GLY A 211 -21.86 7.01 -10.88
N ALA A 212 -21.77 8.34 -10.74
CA ALA A 212 -22.40 9.34 -11.60
C ALA A 212 -21.69 9.59 -12.94
N ASP A 213 -20.68 8.80 -13.31
CA ASP A 213 -20.17 8.82 -14.69
C ASP A 213 -21.35 8.57 -15.66
N LYS A 214 -21.42 9.41 -16.69
CA LYS A 214 -22.55 9.46 -17.63
C LYS A 214 -22.81 8.15 -18.37
N ASP A 215 -21.79 7.30 -18.54
CA ASP A 215 -21.89 6.03 -19.24
C ASP A 215 -22.14 4.86 -18.25
N VAL A 216 -21.76 5.03 -16.98
CA VAL A 216 -21.92 4.06 -15.88
C VAL A 216 -23.29 4.17 -15.21
N ASN A 217 -23.60 5.32 -14.61
CA ASN A 217 -24.84 5.60 -13.88
C ASN A 217 -25.20 4.55 -12.80
N GLU A 218 -24.26 4.28 -11.89
CA GLU A 218 -24.40 3.31 -10.80
C GLU A 218 -24.73 4.02 -9.48
N ARG A 219 -25.97 3.90 -8.99
CA ARG A 219 -26.49 4.69 -7.85
C ARG A 219 -25.71 4.49 -6.56
N PHE A 220 -25.20 3.28 -6.33
CA PHE A 220 -24.46 2.93 -5.10
C PHE A 220 -22.94 2.98 -5.28
N GLY A 221 -22.45 3.46 -6.44
CA GLY A 221 -21.03 3.50 -6.79
C GLY A 221 -20.29 4.74 -6.30
N ASN A 222 -20.69 5.36 -5.18
CA ASN A 222 -20.14 6.63 -4.72
C ASN A 222 -19.56 6.60 -3.29
N TYR A 223 -19.28 5.41 -2.76
CA TYR A 223 -18.64 5.23 -1.47
C TYR A 223 -17.45 4.27 -1.56
N VAL A 224 -16.53 4.42 -0.63
CA VAL A 224 -15.44 3.48 -0.34
C VAL A 224 -15.46 3.19 1.15
N VAL A 225 -14.91 2.06 1.57
CA VAL A 225 -14.91 1.64 2.98
C VAL A 225 -13.59 0.98 3.34
N THR A 226 -13.10 1.27 4.53
CA THR A 226 -12.07 0.47 5.21
C THR A 226 -12.75 -0.35 6.31
N TYR A 227 -12.36 -1.61 6.48
CA TYR A 227 -12.99 -2.50 7.45
C TYR A 227 -12.05 -3.61 7.92
N ASP A 228 -12.25 -4.04 9.16
CA ASP A 228 -11.74 -5.29 9.69
C ASP A 228 -12.92 -6.18 10.14
N LYS A 229 -12.71 -7.13 11.06
CA LYS A 229 -13.82 -7.93 11.61
C LYS A 229 -14.68 -7.18 12.66
N ASN A 230 -14.15 -6.12 13.26
CA ASN A 230 -14.70 -5.39 14.39
C ASN A 230 -15.29 -4.03 14.01
N TYR A 231 -14.94 -3.44 12.87
CA TYR A 231 -15.42 -2.12 12.48
C TYR A 231 -15.40 -1.90 10.97
N ALA A 232 -16.14 -0.90 10.52
CA ALA A 232 -16.07 -0.36 9.17
C ALA A 232 -16.18 1.17 9.21
N VAL A 233 -15.35 1.86 8.43
CA VAL A 233 -15.41 3.31 8.21
C VAL A 233 -15.56 3.57 6.72
N SER A 234 -16.70 4.13 6.30
CA SER A 234 -16.96 4.44 4.90
C SER A 234 -16.90 5.94 4.64
N VAL A 235 -16.32 6.31 3.50
CA VAL A 235 -16.35 7.68 2.97
C VAL A 235 -17.22 7.69 1.71
N GLN A 236 -18.22 8.56 1.70
CA GLN A 236 -19.14 8.79 0.59
C GLN A 236 -18.96 10.19 0.01
N LEU A 237 -18.99 10.31 -1.32
CA LEU A 237 -19.04 11.59 -2.03
C LEU A 237 -20.25 11.63 -2.96
N ASP A 238 -21.16 12.57 -2.75
CA ASP A 238 -22.33 12.74 -3.60
C ASP A 238 -21.87 13.12 -5.03
N GLY A 239 -22.44 12.45 -6.03
CA GLY A 239 -22.09 12.69 -7.43
C GLY A 239 -20.71 12.18 -7.87
N ALA A 240 -20.01 11.39 -7.03
CA ALA A 240 -18.72 10.81 -7.42
C ALA A 240 -18.83 10.10 -8.77
N ASN A 241 -17.91 10.43 -9.68
CA ASN A 241 -17.87 9.90 -11.04
C ASN A 241 -16.52 9.26 -11.38
N THR A 242 -15.53 9.38 -10.49
CA THR A 242 -14.18 8.86 -10.71
C THR A 242 -13.60 8.23 -9.44
N TYR A 243 -12.85 7.13 -9.60
CA TYR A 243 -12.14 6.42 -8.54
C TYR A 243 -10.63 6.44 -8.75
N LYS A 244 -9.89 6.51 -7.64
CA LYS A 244 -8.46 6.13 -7.52
C LYS A 244 -8.32 5.31 -6.24
N GLY A 245 -7.43 4.34 -6.23
CA GLY A 245 -7.14 3.63 -4.99
C GLY A 245 -6.11 2.54 -5.15
N SER A 246 -5.77 1.93 -4.03
CA SER A 246 -4.87 0.79 -3.87
C SER A 246 -5.43 -0.17 -2.80
N SER A 247 -4.57 -1.03 -2.24
CA SER A 247 -4.89 -1.82 -1.05
C SER A 247 -4.84 -1.00 0.24
N GLY A 248 -4.02 0.06 0.31
CA GLY A 248 -3.79 0.88 1.52
C GLY A 248 -4.67 2.15 1.61
N TYR A 249 -5.26 2.58 0.50
CA TYR A 249 -6.17 3.73 0.47
C TYR A 249 -7.20 3.61 -0.65
N LYS A 250 -8.34 4.26 -0.50
CA LYS A 250 -9.37 4.36 -1.54
C LYS A 250 -9.98 5.75 -1.58
N ASP A 251 -10.24 6.25 -2.79
CA ASP A 251 -10.67 7.62 -3.02
C ASP A 251 -11.85 7.67 -3.99
N VAL A 252 -12.74 8.63 -3.76
CA VAL A 252 -13.85 8.96 -4.67
C VAL A 252 -13.81 10.43 -5.03
N TYR A 253 -14.02 10.74 -6.32
CA TYR A 253 -13.85 12.08 -6.89
C TYR A 253 -15.02 12.51 -7.77
N VAL A 254 -15.19 13.82 -7.88
CA VAL A 254 -15.94 14.49 -8.95
C VAL A 254 -14.96 15.27 -9.82
N ASN A 255 -14.98 15.01 -11.13
CA ASN A 255 -14.24 15.80 -12.11
C ASN A 255 -14.99 17.09 -12.46
N ASN A 256 -14.36 18.26 -12.28
CA ASN A 256 -14.91 19.58 -12.59
C ASN A 256 -13.91 20.47 -13.35
N THR A 257 -14.43 21.48 -14.06
CA THR A 257 -13.65 22.65 -14.49
C THR A 257 -13.99 23.84 -13.61
N ILE A 258 -12.99 24.51 -13.04
CA ILE A 258 -13.17 25.66 -12.13
C ILE A 258 -12.67 26.93 -12.80
N GLU A 259 -13.60 27.66 -13.42
CA GLU A 259 -13.34 28.94 -14.08
C GLU A 259 -12.94 30.04 -13.08
N PRO A 260 -12.15 31.05 -13.49
CA PRO A 260 -11.81 32.18 -12.63
C PRO A 260 -13.05 32.90 -12.07
N GLY A 261 -13.06 33.12 -10.76
CA GLY A 261 -14.19 33.70 -10.03
C GLY A 261 -15.38 32.76 -9.81
N LYS A 262 -15.21 31.45 -10.03
CA LYS A 262 -16.24 30.41 -9.77
C LYS A 262 -15.82 29.49 -8.63
N SER A 263 -16.79 28.71 -8.15
CA SER A 263 -16.58 27.73 -7.10
C SER A 263 -17.28 26.40 -7.42
N CYS A 264 -16.70 25.31 -6.92
CA CYS A 264 -17.31 23.98 -6.89
C CYS A 264 -17.59 23.57 -5.44
N ILE A 265 -18.67 22.83 -5.22
CA ILE A 265 -19.07 22.33 -3.90
C ILE A 265 -19.13 20.80 -3.95
N TYR A 266 -18.50 20.17 -2.97
CA TYR A 266 -18.43 18.71 -2.81
C TYR A 266 -19.09 18.34 -1.48
N THR A 267 -20.13 17.49 -1.49
CA THR A 267 -20.84 17.04 -0.28
C THR A 267 -20.71 15.53 -0.11
N GLY A 268 -20.69 15.07 1.13
CA GLY A 268 -20.47 13.67 1.44
C GLY A 268 -20.69 13.36 2.91
N GLU A 269 -20.40 12.12 3.30
CA GLU A 269 -20.49 11.68 4.70
C GLU A 269 -19.39 10.65 4.99
N ILE A 270 -18.90 10.65 6.24
CA ILE A 270 -18.12 9.55 6.82
C ILE A 270 -19.07 8.77 7.72
N LEU A 271 -19.26 7.47 7.50
CA LEU A 271 -20.08 6.60 8.36
C LEU A 271 -19.17 5.62 9.09
N VAL A 272 -19.40 5.44 10.39
CA VAL A 272 -18.63 4.53 11.24
C VAL A 272 -19.56 3.46 11.80
N SER A 273 -19.14 2.21 11.69
CA SER A 273 -19.84 1.02 12.18
C SER A 273 -18.98 0.30 13.22
N ASP A 274 -19.60 -0.20 14.29
CA ASP A 274 -18.97 -1.00 15.35
C ASP A 274 -18.89 -2.49 15.02
N LYS A 275 -19.04 -2.81 13.72
CA LYS A 275 -18.85 -4.11 13.12
C LYS A 275 -18.29 -3.95 11.71
N GLY A 276 -17.55 -4.96 11.28
CA GLY A 276 -16.97 -5.09 9.94
C GLY A 276 -17.97 -5.34 8.82
N GLU A 277 -19.15 -4.73 8.86
CA GLU A 277 -20.27 -4.97 7.93
C GLU A 277 -20.61 -3.72 7.11
N THR A 278 -21.14 -3.92 5.90
CA THR A 278 -21.44 -2.82 4.95
C THR A 278 -22.92 -2.63 4.66
N THR A 279 -23.81 -3.49 5.16
CA THR A 279 -25.26 -3.24 5.09
C THR A 279 -25.67 -1.88 5.68
N PRO A 280 -25.06 -1.36 6.77
CA PRO A 280 -25.40 -0.02 7.28
C PRO A 280 -25.19 1.10 6.27
N ILE A 281 -24.25 0.95 5.33
CA ILE A 281 -24.01 1.92 4.26
C ILE A 281 -25.24 1.96 3.34
N ILE A 282 -25.76 0.80 2.95
CA ILE A 282 -26.94 0.70 2.08
C ILE A 282 -28.19 1.20 2.80
N GLU A 283 -28.35 0.88 4.07
CA GLU A 283 -29.40 1.43 4.93
C GLU A 283 -29.33 2.96 4.98
N ARG A 284 -28.12 3.53 5.07
CA ARG A 284 -27.91 4.98 5.01
C ARG A 284 -28.36 5.60 3.68
N PHE A 285 -28.16 4.93 2.54
CA PHE A 285 -28.74 5.39 1.26
C PHE A 285 -30.27 5.43 1.29
N MET A 286 -30.91 4.40 1.84
CA MET A 286 -32.37 4.33 1.98
C MET A 286 -32.91 5.35 3.00
N GLU A 287 -32.10 5.68 4.00
CA GLU A 287 -32.41 6.78 4.91
C GLU A 287 -32.41 8.14 4.21
N LYS A 288 -31.39 8.42 3.40
CA LYS A 288 -31.23 9.67 2.63
C LYS A 288 -32.26 9.78 1.50
N ASP A 289 -32.63 8.67 0.87
CA ASP A 289 -33.53 8.64 -0.27
C ASP A 289 -34.73 7.71 -0.06
N LYS A 290 -35.84 8.32 0.35
CA LYS A 290 -37.12 7.64 0.60
C LYS A 290 -37.81 7.10 -0.65
N THR A 291 -37.27 7.35 -1.85
CA THR A 291 -37.78 6.74 -3.09
C THR A 291 -37.32 5.29 -3.25
N ILE A 292 -36.27 4.87 -2.52
CA ILE A 292 -35.79 3.49 -2.53
C ILE A 292 -36.78 2.63 -1.74
N GLN A 293 -37.50 1.76 -2.45
CA GLN A 293 -38.29 0.74 -1.79
C GLN A 293 -37.38 -0.36 -1.26
N SER A 294 -37.60 -0.77 -0.02
CA SER A 294 -36.81 -1.81 0.65
C SER A 294 -37.69 -2.95 1.17
N ALA A 295 -37.03 -4.04 1.53
CA ALA A 295 -37.61 -5.14 2.29
C ALA A 295 -36.55 -5.74 3.24
N ASN A 296 -37.03 -6.32 4.33
CA ASN A 296 -36.19 -6.96 5.34
C ASN A 296 -35.79 -8.38 4.91
N VAL A 297 -34.54 -8.75 5.19
CA VAL A 297 -34.04 -10.11 5.03
C VAL A 297 -33.43 -10.57 6.35
N ASN A 298 -33.86 -11.73 6.83
CA ASN A 298 -33.33 -12.35 8.04
C ASN A 298 -33.05 -13.84 7.84
N GLY A 299 -32.35 -14.47 8.77
CA GLY A 299 -32.13 -15.91 8.74
C GLY A 299 -31.05 -16.38 9.71
N VAL A 300 -30.70 -17.66 9.61
CA VAL A 300 -29.68 -18.28 10.46
C VAL A 300 -28.67 -19.06 9.61
N VAL A 301 -27.39 -18.96 9.98
CA VAL A 301 -26.29 -19.75 9.44
C VAL A 301 -25.94 -20.88 10.41
N LYS A 302 -25.88 -22.11 9.90
CA LYS A 302 -25.48 -23.30 10.66
C LYS A 302 -24.37 -24.07 9.97
N ASP A 303 -23.62 -24.87 10.74
CA ASP A 303 -22.70 -25.85 10.20
C ASP A 303 -23.46 -27.13 9.77
N SER A 304 -22.74 -28.07 9.16
CA SER A 304 -23.31 -29.35 8.72
C SER A 304 -23.81 -30.25 9.87
N LYS A 305 -23.49 -29.92 11.13
CA LYS A 305 -23.95 -30.61 12.34
C LYS A 305 -25.16 -29.90 12.98
N GLY A 306 -25.60 -28.77 12.43
CA GLY A 306 -26.71 -27.97 12.89
C GLY A 306 -26.37 -26.96 13.98
N ASN A 307 -25.08 -26.76 14.30
CA ASN A 307 -24.65 -25.75 15.26
C ASN A 307 -24.68 -24.35 14.61
N PRO A 308 -25.03 -23.29 15.34
CA PRO A 308 -24.95 -21.93 14.83
C PRO A 308 -23.51 -21.55 14.49
N VAL A 309 -23.33 -20.81 13.39
CA VAL A 309 -22.02 -20.29 12.98
C VAL A 309 -22.00 -18.78 13.16
N LYS A 310 -21.27 -18.35 14.18
CA LYS A 310 -21.02 -16.94 14.46
C LYS A 310 -19.95 -16.35 13.56
N ASP A 311 -19.92 -15.03 13.46
CA ASP A 311 -18.91 -14.27 12.71
C ASP A 311 -18.85 -14.68 11.22
N ALA A 312 -19.93 -15.25 10.69
CA ALA A 312 -20.04 -15.63 9.28
C ALA A 312 -20.50 -14.44 8.46
N PHE A 313 -19.89 -14.25 7.29
CA PHE A 313 -20.20 -13.18 6.35
C PHE A 313 -21.31 -13.64 5.43
N VAL A 314 -22.50 -13.06 5.59
CA VAL A 314 -23.60 -13.18 4.65
C VAL A 314 -23.38 -12.16 3.54
N VAL A 315 -22.85 -12.63 2.42
CA VAL A 315 -22.46 -11.82 1.27
C VAL A 315 -23.64 -11.62 0.36
N ILE A 316 -23.98 -10.37 0.09
CA ILE A 316 -25.03 -9.98 -0.84
C ILE A 316 -24.36 -9.48 -2.10
N SER A 317 -24.59 -10.14 -3.22
CA SER A 317 -24.08 -9.76 -4.53
C SER A 317 -25.21 -9.32 -5.45
N LYS A 318 -24.93 -8.35 -6.32
CA LYS A 318 -25.81 -7.97 -7.43
C LYS A 318 -24.98 -7.51 -8.62
N LYS A 319 -25.64 -7.32 -9.75
CA LYS A 319 -25.03 -6.76 -10.96
C LYS A 319 -24.68 -5.28 -10.76
N GLY A 320 -23.44 -4.92 -11.03
CA GLY A 320 -22.93 -3.54 -11.03
C GLY A 320 -22.19 -3.20 -12.33
N SER A 321 -21.82 -1.93 -12.48
CA SER A 321 -21.14 -1.43 -13.68
C SER A 321 -19.99 -0.47 -13.35
N TYR A 322 -18.99 -0.40 -14.23
CA TYR A 322 -17.90 0.57 -14.17
C TYR A 322 -17.34 0.86 -15.57
N LYS A 323 -16.45 1.84 -15.68
CA LYS A 323 -15.83 2.23 -16.94
C LYS A 323 -14.31 2.30 -16.83
N GLU A 324 -13.63 1.49 -17.62
CA GLU A 324 -12.20 1.67 -17.90
C GLU A 324 -12.04 2.92 -18.76
N THR A 325 -11.11 3.79 -18.39
CA THR A 325 -10.78 5.04 -19.08
C THR A 325 -9.38 5.00 -19.67
N VAL A 326 -9.06 5.96 -20.55
CA VAL A 326 -7.68 6.18 -21.05
C VAL A 326 -6.69 6.31 -19.89
N LYS A 327 -7.04 7.04 -18.82
CA LYS A 327 -6.16 7.22 -17.65
C LYS A 327 -5.89 5.91 -16.91
N SER A 328 -6.88 5.01 -16.87
CA SER A 328 -6.77 3.75 -16.11
C SER A 328 -6.22 2.56 -16.91
N HIS A 329 -6.51 2.46 -18.20
CA HIS A 329 -6.23 1.28 -19.03
C HIS A 329 -5.79 1.63 -20.47
N GLY A 330 -5.47 2.90 -20.74
CA GLY A 330 -5.06 3.38 -22.07
C GLY A 330 -6.18 3.44 -23.11
N LYS A 331 -7.41 3.04 -22.75
CA LYS A 331 -8.60 3.06 -23.61
C LYS A 331 -9.89 3.18 -22.81
N GLU A 332 -10.94 3.66 -23.46
CA GLU A 332 -12.29 3.68 -22.90
C GLU A 332 -12.99 2.33 -23.11
N GLN A 333 -13.47 1.68 -22.04
CA GLN A 333 -14.28 0.47 -22.12
C GLN A 333 -15.29 0.39 -20.98
N LEU A 334 -16.57 0.39 -21.33
CA LEU A 334 -17.67 0.24 -20.38
C LEU A 334 -17.89 -1.25 -20.04
N LYS A 335 -18.04 -1.53 -18.75
CA LYS A 335 -18.21 -2.87 -18.18
C LYS A 335 -19.55 -2.88 -17.44
N LYS A 336 -20.53 -3.61 -17.96
CA LYS A 336 -21.92 -3.61 -17.47
C LYS A 336 -22.35 -4.97 -16.96
N ASP A 337 -23.30 -4.94 -16.04
CA ASP A 337 -24.01 -6.12 -15.53
C ASP A 337 -23.11 -7.20 -14.93
N ILE A 338 -22.01 -6.80 -14.28
CA ILE A 338 -21.04 -7.71 -13.66
C ILE A 338 -21.52 -8.05 -12.27
N MET A 339 -21.70 -9.34 -11.97
CA MET A 339 -22.03 -9.78 -10.61
C MET A 339 -20.86 -9.48 -9.68
N GLN A 340 -21.12 -8.70 -8.63
CA GLN A 340 -20.12 -8.29 -7.64
C GLN A 340 -20.74 -8.23 -6.25
N PRO A 341 -19.93 -8.37 -5.18
CA PRO A 341 -20.38 -8.05 -3.83
C PRO A 341 -20.93 -6.62 -3.78
N PHE A 342 -22.07 -6.48 -3.12
CA PHE A 342 -22.81 -5.23 -2.96
C PHE A 342 -22.78 -4.75 -1.50
N ALA A 343 -23.02 -5.67 -0.58
CA ALA A 343 -22.93 -5.47 0.85
C ALA A 343 -22.74 -6.81 1.56
N TRP A 344 -22.43 -6.79 2.85
CA TRP A 344 -22.43 -7.99 3.69
C TRP A 344 -22.82 -7.68 5.13
N LYS A 345 -23.36 -8.72 5.78
CA LYS A 345 -23.74 -8.74 7.20
C LYS A 345 -22.94 -9.82 7.93
N ILE A 346 -22.56 -9.57 9.17
CA ILE A 346 -21.88 -10.56 10.02
C ILE A 346 -22.91 -11.17 10.99
N THR A 347 -22.93 -12.51 11.08
CA THR A 347 -23.83 -13.23 11.99
C THR A 347 -23.46 -13.03 13.46
N ASP A 348 -24.46 -13.04 14.34
CA ASP A 348 -24.26 -12.99 15.79
C ASP A 348 -23.82 -14.34 16.39
N GLU A 349 -23.67 -14.40 17.73
CA GLU A 349 -23.29 -15.62 18.46
C GLU A 349 -24.26 -16.81 18.25
N ASN A 350 -25.50 -16.56 17.78
CA ASN A 350 -26.50 -17.58 17.45
C ASN A 350 -26.57 -17.89 15.95
N GLY A 351 -25.63 -17.36 15.16
CA GLY A 351 -25.63 -17.47 13.71
C GLY A 351 -26.75 -16.68 13.04
N HIS A 352 -27.46 -15.80 13.76
CA HIS A 352 -28.56 -15.02 13.22
C HIS A 352 -28.04 -13.79 12.48
N PHE A 353 -28.74 -13.42 11.41
CA PHE A 353 -28.51 -12.17 10.70
C PHE A 353 -29.83 -11.51 10.31
N GLU A 354 -29.81 -10.18 10.20
CA GLU A 354 -30.92 -9.36 9.74
C GLU A 354 -30.40 -8.05 9.16
N PHE A 355 -31.00 -7.61 8.05
CA PHE A 355 -30.70 -6.33 7.39
C PHE A 355 -31.83 -5.93 6.43
N ASP A 356 -31.87 -4.65 6.05
CA ASP A 356 -32.76 -4.16 4.99
C ASP A 356 -31.99 -3.97 3.67
N LEU A 357 -32.62 -4.35 2.55
CA LEU A 357 -32.08 -4.12 1.20
C LEU A 357 -33.11 -3.42 0.30
N PRO A 358 -32.65 -2.68 -0.73
CA PRO A 358 -33.50 -2.27 -1.83
C PRO A 358 -34.22 -3.48 -2.45
N LYS A 359 -35.44 -3.27 -2.96
CA LYS A 359 -36.13 -4.32 -3.73
C LYS A 359 -35.45 -4.52 -5.07
N ASP A 360 -34.83 -5.70 -5.26
CA ASP A 360 -34.07 -6.04 -6.45
C ASP A 360 -33.77 -7.56 -6.51
N GLU A 361 -33.05 -7.99 -7.54
CA GLU A 361 -32.48 -9.33 -7.67
C GLU A 361 -31.06 -9.40 -7.07
N TYR A 362 -30.83 -10.41 -6.24
CA TYR A 362 -29.59 -10.65 -5.53
C TYR A 362 -29.13 -12.11 -5.64
N GLU A 363 -27.83 -12.31 -5.50
CA GLU A 363 -27.21 -13.59 -5.19
C GLU A 363 -26.62 -13.51 -3.79
N VAL A 364 -27.04 -14.40 -2.89
CA VAL A 364 -26.62 -14.40 -1.48
C VAL A 364 -25.93 -15.71 -1.15
N HIS A 365 -24.75 -15.63 -0.55
CA HIS A 365 -24.02 -16.80 -0.03
C HIS A 365 -23.35 -16.46 1.29
N VAL A 366 -22.80 -17.47 1.95
CA VAL A 366 -22.13 -17.33 3.24
C VAL A 366 -20.70 -17.81 3.16
N GLU A 367 -19.79 -17.02 3.71
CA GLU A 367 -18.39 -17.36 3.92
C GLU A 367 -18.07 -17.30 5.42
N ALA A 368 -17.29 -18.26 5.93
CA ALA A 368 -16.87 -18.29 7.32
C ALA A 368 -15.49 -18.93 7.46
N LYS A 369 -14.71 -18.48 8.43
CA LYS A 369 -13.34 -18.98 8.66
C LYS A 369 -13.38 -20.47 9.01
N GLY A 370 -12.55 -21.26 8.31
CA GLY A 370 -12.48 -22.71 8.51
C GLY A 370 -13.61 -23.50 7.85
N TYR A 371 -14.45 -22.84 7.04
CA TYR A 371 -15.55 -23.46 6.31
C TYR A 371 -15.37 -23.30 4.80
N THR A 372 -16.03 -24.18 4.05
CA THR A 372 -16.25 -24.00 2.61
C THR A 372 -17.45 -23.06 2.41
N PRO A 373 -17.37 -22.07 1.49
CA PRO A 373 -18.50 -21.19 1.18
C PRO A 373 -19.78 -21.97 0.91
N SER A 374 -20.92 -21.43 1.35
CA SER A 374 -22.23 -22.04 1.07
C SER A 374 -22.55 -21.99 -0.42
N ASP A 375 -23.53 -22.80 -0.83
CA ASP A 375 -24.15 -22.61 -2.15
C ASP A 375 -24.77 -21.21 -2.26
N ILE A 376 -24.74 -20.65 -3.47
CA ILE A 376 -25.37 -19.36 -3.79
C ILE A 376 -26.89 -19.55 -3.84
N LYS A 377 -27.61 -18.68 -3.12
CA LYS A 377 -29.08 -18.56 -3.19
C LYS A 377 -29.47 -17.32 -3.97
N LYS A 378 -30.27 -17.50 -5.01
CA LYS A 378 -30.90 -16.39 -5.74
C LYS A 378 -32.07 -15.85 -4.95
N LEU A 379 -32.14 -14.54 -4.79
CA LEU A 379 -33.18 -13.83 -4.06
C LEU A 379 -33.77 -12.75 -4.98
N ASN A 380 -35.03 -12.88 -5.36
CA ASN A 380 -35.80 -11.80 -5.97
C ASN A 380 -36.61 -11.10 -4.87
N LEU A 381 -36.08 -10.00 -4.35
CA LEU A 381 -36.58 -9.35 -3.14
C LEU A 381 -37.70 -8.36 -3.47
N THR A 382 -38.96 -8.79 -3.31
CA THR A 382 -40.14 -7.92 -3.50
C THR A 382 -40.88 -7.62 -2.18
N GLU A 383 -40.66 -8.45 -1.16
CA GLU A 383 -41.23 -8.38 0.19
C GLU A 383 -40.27 -9.02 1.20
N ASN A 384 -40.58 -8.90 2.50
CA ASN A 384 -39.73 -9.45 3.56
C ASN A 384 -39.49 -10.94 3.36
N SER A 385 -38.24 -11.38 3.55
CA SER A 385 -37.80 -12.73 3.20
C SER A 385 -36.94 -13.34 4.31
N THR A 386 -36.96 -14.67 4.41
CA THR A 386 -36.09 -15.43 5.31
C THR A 386 -35.18 -16.36 4.51
N LEU A 387 -33.88 -16.36 4.81
CA LEU A 387 -32.86 -17.16 4.14
C LEU A 387 -31.95 -17.86 5.16
N ASP A 388 -32.11 -19.16 5.32
CA ASP A 388 -31.19 -19.95 6.15
C ASP A 388 -30.02 -20.51 5.32
N PHE A 389 -28.84 -20.66 5.91
CA PHE A 389 -27.68 -21.22 5.23
C PHE A 389 -27.05 -22.36 6.03
N ILE A 390 -26.47 -23.31 5.30
CA ILE A 390 -25.62 -24.36 5.87
C ILE A 390 -24.24 -24.23 5.22
N VAL A 391 -23.21 -24.08 6.02
CA VAL A 391 -21.81 -24.15 5.57
C VAL A 391 -21.23 -25.54 5.85
N LYS A 392 -20.37 -25.99 4.94
CA LYS A 392 -19.64 -27.27 5.07
C LYS A 392 -18.28 -26.99 5.71
N ASP A 393 -17.77 -27.94 6.50
CA ASP A 393 -16.43 -27.84 7.06
C ASP A 393 -15.40 -27.58 5.93
N GLY A 394 -14.41 -26.74 6.19
CA GLY A 394 -13.24 -26.60 5.33
C GLY A 394 -12.33 -27.80 5.45
N ALA A 395 -11.15 -27.71 4.88
CA ALA A 395 -10.06 -28.65 5.06
C ALA A 395 -8.85 -27.96 5.71
N HIS A 396 -7.87 -28.77 6.12
CA HIS A 396 -6.62 -28.30 6.70
C HIS A 396 -5.46 -28.64 5.77
N ALA A 397 -4.56 -27.71 5.53
CA ALA A 397 -3.32 -27.95 4.79
C ALA A 397 -2.12 -27.94 5.75
N SER A 398 -1.20 -28.87 5.53
CA SER A 398 0.11 -28.98 6.20
C SER A 398 1.14 -29.26 5.11
N LEU A 399 1.78 -28.22 4.61
CA LEU A 399 2.69 -28.33 3.47
C LEU A 399 4.15 -28.18 3.93
N LYS A 400 5.04 -28.94 3.30
CA LYS A 400 6.50 -28.88 3.48
C LYS A 400 7.22 -28.79 2.14
N ALA A 401 8.42 -28.21 2.12
CA ALA A 401 9.29 -28.21 0.96
C ALA A 401 10.74 -28.50 1.34
N VAL A 402 11.48 -29.10 0.42
CA VAL A 402 12.93 -29.33 0.55
C VAL A 402 13.69 -28.93 -0.71
N ASP A 403 14.98 -28.64 -0.57
CA ASP A 403 15.90 -28.44 -1.71
C ASP A 403 16.24 -29.78 -2.42
N GLU A 404 17.09 -29.72 -3.44
CA GLU A 404 17.53 -30.92 -4.17
C GLU A 404 18.32 -31.93 -3.32
N ASN A 405 18.78 -31.54 -2.14
CA ASN A 405 19.53 -32.36 -1.19
C ASN A 405 18.66 -32.88 -0.03
N GLY A 406 17.37 -32.53 0.00
CA GLY A 406 16.44 -32.90 1.06
C GLY A 406 16.45 -32.00 2.29
N ASN A 407 17.17 -30.87 2.27
CA ASN A 407 17.16 -29.89 3.37
C ASN A 407 15.84 -29.11 3.36
N PRO A 408 15.20 -28.87 4.52
CA PRO A 408 14.01 -28.01 4.59
C PRO A 408 14.27 -26.62 4.03
N VAL A 409 13.27 -26.08 3.32
CA VAL A 409 13.29 -24.70 2.84
C VAL A 409 11.98 -24.00 3.18
N ASP A 410 12.07 -22.70 3.42
CA ASP A 410 10.90 -21.85 3.63
C ASP A 410 10.33 -21.35 2.29
N PHE A 411 9.00 -21.27 2.21
CA PHE A 411 8.28 -21.02 0.96
C PHE A 411 6.95 -20.29 1.18
N LYS A 412 6.46 -19.70 0.09
CA LYS A 412 5.15 -19.10 -0.06
C LYS A 412 4.22 -20.08 -0.76
N VAL A 413 2.98 -20.17 -0.30
CA VAL A 413 1.89 -20.93 -0.93
C VAL A 413 0.86 -19.94 -1.45
N THR A 414 0.49 -20.07 -2.71
CA THR A 414 -0.68 -19.39 -3.28
C THR A 414 -1.73 -20.43 -3.67
N VAL A 415 -2.95 -20.27 -3.18
CA VAL A 415 -4.08 -21.18 -3.40
C VAL A 415 -5.01 -20.60 -4.46
N SER A 416 -5.37 -21.41 -5.44
CA SER A 416 -6.32 -21.06 -6.50
C SER A 416 -7.36 -22.17 -6.69
N GLY A 417 -8.48 -21.83 -7.33
CA GLY A 417 -9.65 -22.72 -7.42
C GLY A 417 -10.57 -22.64 -6.20
N ILE A 418 -10.37 -21.66 -5.31
CA ILE A 418 -11.28 -21.33 -4.22
C ILE A 418 -11.81 -19.90 -4.39
N THR A 419 -12.96 -19.62 -3.79
CA THR A 419 -13.52 -18.28 -3.68
C THR A 419 -13.40 -17.82 -2.22
N SER A 420 -12.78 -16.67 -2.01
CA SER A 420 -12.78 -15.95 -0.73
C SER A 420 -12.96 -14.48 -1.05
N THR A 421 -14.06 -13.89 -0.58
CA THR A 421 -14.40 -12.48 -0.82
C THR A 421 -13.65 -11.56 0.16
N PHE A 422 -13.29 -12.07 1.35
CA PHE A 422 -12.73 -11.27 2.43
C PHE A 422 -11.38 -11.78 2.92
N LYS A 423 -10.37 -10.89 2.96
CA LYS A 423 -9.05 -11.23 3.53
C LYS A 423 -9.13 -11.65 5.00
N THR A 424 -10.11 -11.10 5.74
CA THR A 424 -10.33 -11.37 7.18
C THR A 424 -10.71 -12.83 7.48
N LEU A 425 -11.22 -13.58 6.49
CA LEU A 425 -11.58 -15.00 6.63
C LEU A 425 -10.43 -15.96 6.32
N GLY A 426 -9.29 -15.42 5.87
CA GLY A 426 -8.17 -16.18 5.33
C GLY A 426 -7.94 -15.81 3.87
N GLY A 427 -6.74 -15.31 3.57
CA GLY A 427 -6.33 -15.01 2.21
C GLY A 427 -6.04 -16.27 1.39
N THR A 428 -5.61 -16.08 0.15
CA THR A 428 -5.13 -17.17 -0.71
C THR A 428 -3.62 -17.34 -0.66
N VAL A 429 -2.93 -16.54 0.15
CA VAL A 429 -1.46 -16.53 0.27
C VAL A 429 -1.06 -16.87 1.69
N PHE A 430 -0.15 -17.84 1.83
CA PHE A 430 0.34 -18.33 3.11
C PHE A 430 1.86 -18.50 3.07
N PHE A 431 2.50 -18.46 4.24
CA PHE A 431 3.94 -18.63 4.38
C PHE A 431 4.25 -19.74 5.38
N THR A 432 5.37 -20.41 5.19
CA THR A 432 5.93 -21.30 6.21
C THR A 432 6.25 -20.53 7.49
N ASP A 433 6.13 -21.20 8.63
CA ASP A 433 6.80 -20.76 9.86
C ASP A 433 8.29 -21.20 9.81
N PRO A 434 9.26 -20.27 9.77
CA PRO A 434 10.69 -20.59 9.71
C PRO A 434 11.22 -21.43 10.87
N LYS A 435 10.49 -21.50 12.01
CA LYS A 435 10.88 -22.38 13.13
C LYS A 435 10.52 -23.84 12.88
N THR A 436 9.52 -24.11 12.04
CA THR A 436 9.02 -25.47 11.77
C THR A 436 9.22 -25.91 10.32
N HIS A 437 9.51 -24.97 9.41
CA HIS A 437 9.58 -25.16 7.96
C HIS A 437 8.30 -25.78 7.38
N GLU A 438 7.16 -25.45 7.98
CA GLU A 438 5.85 -25.99 7.64
C GLU A 438 4.84 -24.85 7.49
N ALA A 439 3.99 -24.92 6.46
CA ALA A 439 2.86 -24.01 6.26
C ALA A 439 1.57 -24.72 6.69
N LYS A 440 0.90 -24.21 7.72
CA LYS A 440 -0.38 -24.72 8.23
C LYS A 440 -1.48 -23.69 8.12
N PHE A 441 -2.58 -24.05 7.47
CA PHE A 441 -3.72 -23.16 7.28
C PHE A 441 -5.00 -23.93 6.94
N ASP A 442 -6.14 -23.29 7.19
CA ASP A 442 -7.44 -23.77 6.74
C ASP A 442 -7.68 -23.36 5.30
N VAL A 443 -8.34 -24.22 4.53
CA VAL A 443 -8.65 -23.99 3.12
C VAL A 443 -10.06 -24.47 2.80
N SER A 444 -10.78 -23.75 1.95
CA SER A 444 -12.07 -24.19 1.43
C SER A 444 -11.92 -25.53 0.69
N ALA A 445 -12.92 -26.40 0.81
CA ALA A 445 -12.96 -27.71 0.18
C ALA A 445 -14.09 -27.80 -0.87
N PRO A 446 -14.00 -27.04 -1.97
CA PRO A 446 -15.02 -27.08 -3.02
C PRO A 446 -14.97 -28.38 -3.82
N GLU A 447 -15.99 -28.64 -4.63
CA GLU A 447 -16.05 -29.85 -5.46
C GLU A 447 -15.05 -29.83 -6.62
N ASN A 448 -14.64 -28.65 -7.08
CA ASN A 448 -13.59 -28.49 -8.09
C ASN A 448 -12.18 -28.68 -7.50
N PRO A 449 -11.18 -29.05 -8.32
CA PRO A 449 -9.80 -29.12 -7.87
C PRO A 449 -9.29 -27.77 -7.35
N VAL A 450 -8.53 -27.82 -6.26
CA VAL A 450 -7.79 -26.71 -5.67
C VAL A 450 -6.32 -26.86 -6.03
N THR A 451 -5.68 -25.77 -6.44
CA THR A 451 -4.25 -25.75 -6.80
C THR A 451 -3.46 -24.94 -5.79
N PHE A 452 -2.42 -25.56 -5.23
CA PHE A 452 -1.42 -24.94 -4.36
C PHE A 452 -0.15 -24.70 -5.17
N THR A 453 0.18 -23.44 -5.42
CA THR A 453 1.43 -23.02 -6.05
C THR A 453 2.44 -22.68 -4.97
N ILE A 454 3.52 -23.45 -4.91
CA ILE A 454 4.54 -23.39 -3.87
C ILE A 454 5.80 -22.78 -4.46
N THR A 455 6.26 -21.68 -3.85
CA THR A 455 7.34 -20.85 -4.39
C THR A 455 8.39 -20.51 -3.33
N ARG A 456 9.65 -20.56 -3.75
CA ARG A 456 10.81 -20.01 -3.05
C ARG A 456 11.73 -19.44 -4.12
N ALA A 457 12.30 -18.24 -3.93
CA ALA A 457 13.19 -17.60 -4.91
C ALA A 457 12.72 -17.74 -6.37
N SER A 458 11.39 -17.76 -6.55
CA SER A 458 10.74 -18.06 -7.83
C SER A 458 11.14 -17.01 -8.83
N ASP A 459 11.36 -17.44 -10.08
CA ASP A 459 11.77 -16.58 -11.20
C ASP A 459 13.24 -16.11 -11.14
N TYR A 460 13.95 -16.32 -10.03
CA TYR A 460 15.38 -15.99 -9.86
C TYR A 460 16.27 -17.23 -9.81
N GLU A 461 16.09 -18.07 -8.78
CA GLU A 461 16.96 -19.20 -8.49
C GLU A 461 16.24 -20.54 -8.66
N SER A 462 14.91 -20.53 -8.73
CA SER A 462 14.08 -21.74 -8.79
C SER A 462 12.76 -21.49 -9.52
N LEU A 463 12.09 -22.59 -9.88
CA LEU A 463 10.75 -22.58 -10.48
C LEU A 463 9.70 -23.01 -9.44
N PRO A 464 8.43 -22.62 -9.60
CA PRO A 464 7.35 -23.06 -8.72
C PRO A 464 7.11 -24.57 -8.81
N ALA A 465 6.65 -25.17 -7.70
CA ALA A 465 6.00 -26.48 -7.69
C ALA A 465 4.49 -26.30 -7.53
N THR A 466 3.69 -27.21 -8.10
CA THR A 466 2.23 -27.17 -7.99
C THR A 466 1.67 -28.50 -7.50
N ILE A 467 0.67 -28.42 -6.61
CA ILE A 467 -0.16 -29.54 -6.20
C ILE A 467 -1.59 -29.19 -6.58
N THR A 468 -2.24 -30.03 -7.39
CA THR A 468 -3.66 -29.86 -7.73
C THR A 468 -4.44 -31.07 -7.25
N LYS A 469 -5.42 -30.86 -6.36
CA LYS A 469 -6.21 -31.93 -5.75
C LYS A 469 -7.63 -31.45 -5.44
N THR A 470 -8.61 -32.31 -5.61
CA THR A 470 -9.94 -32.11 -5.01
C THR A 470 -9.88 -32.52 -3.55
N ILE A 471 -10.14 -31.59 -2.64
CA ILE A 471 -10.04 -31.81 -1.20
C ILE A 471 -11.45 -31.99 -0.62
N LYS A 472 -11.61 -32.91 0.34
CA LYS A 472 -12.89 -33.15 1.01
C LYS A 472 -13.04 -32.30 2.28
N PRO A 473 -14.27 -31.91 2.65
CA PRO A 473 -14.56 -31.33 3.96
C PRO A 473 -13.98 -32.17 5.11
N GLY A 474 -13.26 -31.51 6.02
CA GLY A 474 -12.57 -32.11 7.17
C GLY A 474 -11.28 -32.87 6.84
N GLU A 475 -10.85 -32.95 5.57
CA GLU A 475 -9.60 -33.60 5.19
C GLU A 475 -8.38 -32.79 5.68
N THR A 476 -7.29 -33.47 6.03
CA THR A 476 -5.97 -32.85 6.20
C THR A 476 -5.09 -33.23 5.01
N LEU A 477 -4.67 -32.23 4.24
CA LEU A 477 -3.68 -32.36 3.17
C LEU A 477 -2.28 -32.26 3.78
N ASP A 478 -1.54 -33.37 3.83
CA ASP A 478 -0.15 -33.42 4.28
C ASP A 478 0.75 -33.79 3.09
N GLU A 479 1.44 -32.81 2.52
CA GLU A 479 2.22 -32.96 1.30
C GLU A 479 3.62 -32.36 1.45
N LYS A 480 4.57 -32.95 0.73
CA LYS A 480 5.96 -32.51 0.66
C LYS A 480 6.41 -32.37 -0.78
N VAL A 481 6.92 -31.20 -1.16
CA VAL A 481 7.46 -30.92 -2.50
C VAL A 481 8.97 -30.72 -2.49
N VAL A 482 9.60 -30.84 -3.67
CA VAL A 482 11.01 -30.49 -3.89
C VAL A 482 11.07 -29.18 -4.70
N LEU A 483 11.81 -28.20 -4.21
CA LEU A 483 12.10 -26.93 -4.87
C LEU A 483 13.62 -26.83 -5.10
N PRO A 484 14.12 -27.29 -6.27
CA PRO A 484 15.56 -27.30 -6.54
C PRO A 484 16.09 -25.88 -6.77
N THR A 485 17.29 -25.58 -6.26
CA THR A 485 18.02 -24.34 -6.60
C THR A 485 18.75 -24.52 -7.93
N LEU A 486 18.17 -23.97 -9.00
CA LEU A 486 18.66 -24.04 -10.38
C LEU A 486 19.83 -23.09 -10.65
N ILE A 487 19.86 -21.93 -9.98
CA ILE A 487 20.95 -20.94 -10.10
C ILE A 487 21.51 -20.63 -8.71
N LYS A 488 22.78 -20.98 -8.47
CA LYS A 488 23.45 -20.78 -7.17
C LYS A 488 24.19 -19.45 -7.13
N THR A 489 23.51 -18.41 -6.67
CA THR A 489 24.00 -17.02 -6.59
C THR A 489 24.96 -16.83 -5.40
N ASN A 490 24.56 -17.27 -4.21
CA ASN A 490 25.30 -17.10 -2.96
C ASN A 490 26.69 -17.76 -3.01
N SER A 491 26.82 -18.92 -3.65
CA SER A 491 28.12 -19.59 -3.84
C SER A 491 29.08 -18.83 -4.77
N ARG A 492 28.56 -17.82 -5.48
CA ARG A 492 29.31 -16.91 -6.36
C ARG A 492 29.38 -15.48 -5.78
N ASN A 493 29.17 -15.34 -4.46
CA ASN A 493 29.21 -14.08 -3.73
C ASN A 493 28.11 -13.06 -4.09
N TRP A 494 27.04 -13.49 -4.76
CA TRP A 494 25.92 -12.62 -5.12
C TRP A 494 24.77 -12.84 -4.14
N TYR A 495 24.36 -11.77 -3.46
CA TYR A 495 23.32 -11.80 -2.44
C TYR A 495 22.25 -10.76 -2.79
N SER A 496 20.98 -11.13 -2.65
CA SER A 496 19.84 -10.30 -3.02
C SER A 496 19.12 -9.70 -1.82
N MET A 497 18.60 -8.50 -2.04
CA MET A 497 17.61 -7.89 -1.17
C MET A 497 16.56 -7.11 -1.96
N ASP A 498 15.41 -6.93 -1.35
CA ASP A 498 14.39 -5.94 -1.71
C ASP A 498 14.52 -4.79 -0.70
N ASN A 499 14.98 -3.62 -1.15
CA ASN A 499 15.42 -2.55 -0.24
C ASN A 499 14.31 -1.60 0.22
N HIS A 500 13.04 -1.89 -0.09
CA HIS A 500 11.94 -0.97 0.22
C HIS A 500 10.64 -1.73 0.47
N GLN A 501 10.24 -1.85 1.74
CA GLN A 501 9.16 -2.72 2.21
C GLN A 501 8.54 -2.23 3.52
N HIS A 502 7.21 -2.22 3.60
CA HIS A 502 6.46 -1.68 4.74
C HIS A 502 5.79 -2.81 5.55
N ALA A 503 5.65 -2.59 6.85
CA ALA A 503 5.02 -3.53 7.78
C ALA A 503 3.59 -3.10 8.12
N ASP A 504 3.22 -3.00 9.39
CA ASP A 504 1.88 -2.63 9.89
C ASP A 504 1.91 -1.28 10.63
N PHE A 505 2.87 -0.43 10.29
CA PHE A 505 2.86 0.96 10.73
C PHE A 505 2.42 1.84 9.57
N GLY A 506 1.34 2.58 9.83
CA GLY A 506 0.76 3.48 8.86
C GLY A 506 0.05 2.78 7.71
N ASP A 507 0.42 3.00 6.45
CA ASP A 507 -0.30 2.48 5.27
C ASP A 507 0.07 1.04 4.87
N GLY A 508 1.07 0.46 5.54
CA GLY A 508 1.31 -0.96 5.52
C GLY A 508 0.28 -1.74 6.37
N ALA A 509 -0.10 -2.93 5.93
CA ALA A 509 -1.12 -3.77 6.57
C ALA A 509 -0.55 -5.08 7.15
N THR A 510 0.76 -5.34 7.01
CA THR A 510 1.36 -6.64 7.35
C THR A 510 2.12 -6.59 8.67
N PRO A 511 1.73 -7.36 9.69
CA PRO A 511 2.53 -7.47 10.91
C PRO A 511 3.98 -7.86 10.62
N VAL A 512 4.93 -7.22 11.29
CA VAL A 512 6.38 -7.43 11.11
C VAL A 512 6.78 -8.92 11.08
N LYS A 513 6.12 -9.75 11.89
CA LYS A 513 6.34 -11.21 11.93
C LYS A 513 5.98 -11.90 10.61
N GLU A 514 4.89 -11.50 9.97
CA GLU A 514 4.48 -12.05 8.67
C GLU A 514 5.37 -11.49 7.54
N LEU A 515 5.81 -10.24 7.64
CA LEU A 515 6.82 -9.68 6.73
C LEU A 515 8.14 -10.46 6.79
N TYR A 516 8.62 -10.78 8.00
CA TYR A 516 9.80 -11.61 8.19
C TYR A 516 9.66 -12.97 7.49
N LYS A 517 8.53 -13.66 7.71
CA LYS A 517 8.25 -14.95 7.04
C LYS A 517 8.24 -14.81 5.52
N ALA A 518 7.60 -13.77 5.00
CA ALA A 518 7.50 -13.51 3.57
C ALA A 518 8.88 -13.25 2.93
N GLN A 519 9.76 -12.48 3.58
CA GLN A 519 11.14 -12.24 3.11
C GLN A 519 11.97 -13.52 3.08
N VAL A 520 11.84 -14.37 4.11
CA VAL A 520 12.55 -15.65 4.20
C VAL A 520 12.05 -16.64 3.14
N ALA A 521 10.72 -16.72 2.95
CA ALA A 521 10.06 -17.52 1.92
C ALA A 521 10.39 -17.05 0.50
N ALA A 522 10.51 -15.74 0.28
CA ALA A 522 10.98 -15.16 -0.98
C ALA A 522 12.44 -15.57 -1.28
N GLY A 523 13.21 -16.01 -0.29
CA GLY A 523 14.61 -16.36 -0.46
C GLY A 523 15.52 -15.13 -0.56
N LEU A 524 15.12 -14.00 0.03
CA LEU A 524 16.02 -12.85 0.21
C LEU A 524 17.17 -13.24 1.15
N ASN A 525 18.28 -12.51 1.11
CA ASN A 525 19.45 -12.80 1.96
C ASN A 525 19.51 -11.96 3.24
N TYR A 526 18.68 -10.93 3.33
CA TYR A 526 18.59 -10.02 4.48
C TYR A 526 17.13 -9.91 4.91
N ASN A 527 16.92 -9.13 5.96
CA ASN A 527 15.63 -8.66 6.43
C ASN A 527 15.68 -7.14 6.55
N LEU A 528 14.58 -6.46 6.23
CA LEU A 528 14.44 -5.00 6.25
C LEU A 528 12.99 -4.62 6.54
N VAL A 529 12.77 -3.50 7.20
CA VAL A 529 11.48 -2.81 7.25
C VAL A 529 11.78 -1.33 7.10
N SER A 530 10.97 -0.60 6.34
CA SER A 530 11.17 0.81 6.02
C SER A 530 9.85 1.56 6.14
N ASP A 531 9.23 1.52 7.32
CA ASP A 531 7.98 2.22 7.54
C ASP A 531 8.13 3.74 7.38
N HIS A 532 7.02 4.42 7.06
CA HIS A 532 7.02 5.85 6.83
C HIS A 532 7.30 6.62 8.13
N ASP A 533 8.32 7.47 8.09
CA ASP A 533 8.71 8.42 9.13
C ASP A 533 8.88 7.81 10.53
N ALA A 534 9.05 6.48 10.60
CA ALA A 534 9.06 5.72 11.83
C ALA A 534 10.01 4.53 11.76
N VAL A 535 10.51 4.14 12.93
CA VAL A 535 11.40 2.98 13.11
C VAL A 535 10.85 2.02 14.18
N VAL A 536 9.54 2.07 14.41
CA VAL A 536 8.89 1.34 15.52
C VAL A 536 8.98 -0.18 15.35
N ASN A 537 9.08 -0.63 14.09
CA ASN A 537 9.13 -2.05 13.72
C ASN A 537 10.56 -2.58 13.57
N ASP A 538 11.57 -1.72 13.44
CA ASP A 538 12.98 -2.11 13.34
C ASP A 538 13.45 -2.99 14.51
N PRO A 539 13.17 -2.70 15.80
CA PRO A 539 13.62 -3.54 16.90
C PRO A 539 13.10 -4.97 16.82
N LEU A 540 11.82 -5.15 16.47
CA LEU A 540 11.22 -6.48 16.36
C LEU A 540 11.75 -7.22 15.12
N MET A 541 11.92 -6.54 13.98
CA MET A 541 12.54 -7.15 12.80
C MET A 541 13.99 -7.57 13.09
N ALA A 542 14.76 -6.75 13.81
CA ALA A 542 16.11 -7.07 14.24
C ALA A 542 16.17 -8.30 15.15
N GLU A 543 15.22 -8.43 16.09
CA GLU A 543 15.09 -9.61 16.95
C GLU A 543 14.80 -10.87 16.13
N LEU A 544 13.81 -10.82 15.23
CA LEU A 544 13.45 -11.95 14.36
C LEU A 544 14.61 -12.36 13.43
N ALA A 545 15.28 -11.38 12.82
CA ALA A 545 16.45 -11.64 11.98
C ALA A 545 17.58 -12.31 12.79
N LYS A 546 17.83 -11.84 14.02
CA LYS A 546 18.81 -12.46 14.93
C LYS A 546 18.42 -13.89 15.31
N GLU A 547 17.16 -14.15 15.65
CA GLU A 547 16.65 -15.51 15.91
C GLU A 547 16.87 -16.42 14.70
N GLY A 548 16.67 -15.90 13.49
CA GLY A 548 16.90 -16.60 12.23
C GLY A 548 18.37 -16.72 11.82
N SER A 549 19.32 -16.13 12.56
CA SER A 549 20.73 -16.00 12.16
C SER A 549 20.92 -15.29 10.81
N ARG A 550 20.11 -14.26 10.55
CA ARG A 550 20.07 -13.49 9.30
C ARG A 550 20.51 -12.05 9.53
N PRO A 551 21.17 -11.40 8.54
CA PRO A 551 21.48 -9.98 8.62
C PRO A 551 20.20 -9.13 8.55
N PHE A 552 20.17 -8.04 9.32
CA PHE A 552 19.12 -7.02 9.30
C PHE A 552 19.69 -5.72 8.73
N ILE A 553 18.97 -5.10 7.80
CA ILE A 553 19.25 -3.75 7.29
C ILE A 553 18.21 -2.82 7.92
N PRO A 554 18.59 -2.00 8.92
CA PRO A 554 17.66 -1.02 9.48
C PRO A 554 17.36 0.06 8.44
N SER A 555 16.11 0.49 8.36
CA SER A 555 15.67 1.39 7.31
C SER A 555 14.47 2.22 7.73
N ILE A 556 14.31 3.37 7.08
CA ILE A 556 13.17 4.26 7.24
C ILE A 556 12.87 4.83 5.84
N GLU A 557 11.60 5.01 5.51
CA GLU A 557 11.21 5.89 4.40
C GLU A 557 10.81 7.27 4.96
N VAL A 558 11.53 8.32 4.62
CA VAL A 558 11.15 9.70 4.97
C VAL A 558 10.20 10.21 3.90
N SER A 559 8.98 10.62 4.28
CA SER A 559 7.86 10.75 3.33
C SER A 559 7.17 12.12 3.35
N PRO A 560 7.89 13.22 3.00
CA PRO A 560 7.19 14.44 2.63
C PRO A 560 6.30 14.19 1.41
N GLY A 561 5.11 14.79 1.38
CA GLY A 561 4.14 14.63 0.28
C GLY A 561 4.60 15.10 -1.11
N TRP A 562 5.86 15.54 -1.25
CA TRP A 562 6.49 15.93 -2.50
C TRP A 562 7.64 15.01 -2.95
N GLY A 563 8.09 14.05 -2.15
CA GLY A 563 9.22 13.19 -2.51
C GLY A 563 9.69 12.29 -1.38
N HIS A 564 9.75 10.98 -1.60
CA HIS A 564 10.18 10.05 -0.55
C HIS A 564 11.65 9.64 -0.65
N TRP A 565 12.22 9.29 0.50
CA TRP A 565 13.65 8.99 0.66
C TRP A 565 13.88 7.73 1.50
N GLY A 566 14.54 6.74 0.93
CA GLY A 566 14.98 5.55 1.66
C GLY A 566 16.27 5.83 2.42
N ILE A 567 16.30 5.54 3.72
CA ILE A 567 17.48 5.74 4.58
C ILE A 567 18.02 4.36 4.99
N LEU A 568 18.83 3.75 4.11
CA LEU A 568 19.30 2.38 4.28
C LEU A 568 20.51 2.32 5.22
N GLY A 569 20.38 1.55 6.30
CA GLY A 569 21.38 1.50 7.38
C GLY A 569 21.14 2.55 8.46
N ALA A 570 19.90 3.03 8.63
CA ALA A 570 19.54 4.02 9.65
C ALA A 570 19.85 3.54 11.08
N ASP A 571 20.26 4.46 11.94
CA ASP A 571 20.36 4.21 13.38
C ASP A 571 18.99 4.37 14.03
N TYR A 572 18.21 3.27 14.04
CA TYR A 572 16.86 3.23 14.61
C TYR A 572 16.78 3.45 16.13
N THR A 573 17.93 3.64 16.81
CA THR A 573 17.95 4.05 18.22
C THR A 573 17.79 5.56 18.40
N LYS A 574 17.91 6.32 17.32
CA LYS A 574 17.68 7.77 17.27
C LYS A 574 16.24 8.06 16.85
N ASN A 575 15.84 9.32 17.05
CA ASN A 575 14.57 9.81 16.51
C ASN A 575 14.59 9.71 14.97
N PRO A 576 13.45 9.34 14.33
CA PRO A 576 13.30 9.40 12.89
C PRO A 576 13.63 10.79 12.32
N ILE A 577 14.08 10.80 11.06
CA ILE A 577 14.30 12.05 10.31
C ILE A 577 12.93 12.69 10.06
N SER A 578 12.82 14.00 10.28
CA SER A 578 11.56 14.70 10.09
C SER A 578 11.22 14.87 8.60
N PRO A 579 9.98 14.57 8.17
CA PRO A 579 9.51 14.83 6.81
C PRO A 579 9.26 16.32 6.52
N ASP A 580 9.43 17.23 7.49
CA ASP A 580 9.30 18.68 7.29
C ASP A 580 10.57 19.35 6.74
N LEU A 581 11.67 18.60 6.66
CA LEU A 581 12.95 19.06 6.18
C LEU A 581 12.95 19.28 4.66
N THR A 582 13.83 20.14 4.18
CA THR A 582 14.12 20.28 2.74
C THR A 582 14.85 19.05 2.19
N PRO A 583 14.88 18.82 0.86
CA PRO A 583 15.58 17.65 0.31
C PRO A 583 17.05 17.56 0.76
N ALA A 584 17.80 18.67 0.73
CA ALA A 584 19.21 18.70 1.14
C ALA A 584 19.38 18.36 2.64
N GLU A 585 18.46 18.82 3.49
CA GLU A 585 18.47 18.51 4.92
C GLU A 585 18.15 17.04 5.21
N ILE A 586 17.21 16.43 4.47
CA ILE A 586 16.90 14.99 4.57
C ILE A 586 18.13 14.16 4.19
N ILE A 587 18.74 14.47 3.04
CA ILE A 587 19.95 13.77 2.56
C ILE A 587 21.07 13.88 3.61
N LYS A 588 21.32 15.10 4.10
CA LYS A 588 22.33 15.33 5.13
C LYS A 588 22.03 14.56 6.42
N ALA A 589 20.78 14.55 6.88
CA ALA A 589 20.38 13.83 8.08
C ALA A 589 20.58 12.31 7.94
N GLY A 590 20.29 11.74 6.77
CA GLY A 590 20.58 10.34 6.46
C GLY A 590 22.07 10.02 6.52
N HIS A 591 22.92 10.87 5.92
CA HIS A 591 24.37 10.71 5.99
C HIS A 591 24.94 10.89 7.40
N ASP A 592 24.39 11.80 8.20
CA ASP A 592 24.76 11.98 9.62
C ASP A 592 24.40 10.73 10.47
N MET A 593 23.46 9.90 10.02
CA MET A 593 23.18 8.57 10.60
C MET A 593 24.14 7.48 10.12
N GLY A 594 25.00 7.75 9.14
CA GLY A 594 25.86 6.75 8.49
C GLY A 594 25.13 5.87 7.48
N ALA A 595 23.90 6.25 7.10
CA ALA A 595 23.07 5.52 6.14
C ALA A 595 23.39 5.92 4.69
N LEU A 596 22.90 5.10 3.75
CA LEU A 596 22.78 5.50 2.35
C LEU A 596 21.43 6.15 2.12
N VAL A 597 21.41 7.19 1.29
CA VAL A 597 20.19 7.89 0.93
C VAL A 597 19.76 7.49 -0.47
N VAL A 598 18.55 6.95 -0.57
CA VAL A 598 17.92 6.51 -1.82
C VAL A 598 16.82 7.51 -2.18
N VAL A 599 16.79 7.97 -3.43
CA VAL A 599 15.57 8.61 -3.96
C VAL A 599 14.62 7.49 -4.33
N ASN A 600 13.59 7.29 -3.50
CA ASN A 600 12.58 6.27 -3.74
C ASN A 600 11.66 6.70 -4.87
N HIS A 601 11.24 5.70 -5.66
CA HIS A 601 10.29 5.79 -6.78
C HIS A 601 10.21 7.19 -7.44
N PRO A 602 11.31 7.72 -8.02
CA PRO A 602 11.54 9.15 -8.20
C PRO A 602 10.52 9.91 -9.06
N TYR A 603 9.77 9.17 -9.89
CA TYR A 603 8.84 9.70 -10.88
C TYR A 603 7.37 9.30 -10.64
N THR A 604 7.04 8.77 -9.45
CA THR A 604 5.64 8.66 -9.01
C THR A 604 5.04 10.05 -8.77
N GLU A 605 3.72 10.13 -8.57
CA GLU A 605 3.02 11.39 -8.27
C GLU A 605 3.53 12.09 -6.99
N TYR A 606 4.19 11.34 -6.10
CA TYR A 606 4.82 11.79 -4.86
C TYR A 606 6.35 11.53 -4.85
N GLY A 607 6.95 11.37 -6.03
CA GLY A 607 8.39 11.21 -6.21
C GLY A 607 9.10 12.57 -6.35
N PHE A 608 10.31 12.68 -5.79
CA PHE A 608 11.03 13.97 -5.76
C PHE A 608 11.33 14.51 -7.16
N PHE A 609 11.77 13.67 -8.11
CA PHE A 609 12.10 14.13 -9.46
C PHE A 609 10.86 14.54 -10.27
N TYR A 610 9.68 14.00 -9.96
CA TYR A 610 8.43 14.46 -10.54
C TYR A 610 8.02 15.85 -10.03
N ASN A 611 8.21 16.09 -8.73
CA ASN A 611 7.72 17.30 -8.06
C ASN A 611 8.78 18.40 -7.89
N ARG A 612 10.04 18.17 -8.25
CA ARG A 612 11.20 19.03 -7.92
C ARG A 612 10.96 20.53 -8.10
N ASP A 613 10.29 20.94 -9.18
CA ASP A 613 10.00 22.34 -9.50
C ASP A 613 9.07 23.05 -8.50
N SER A 614 8.22 22.30 -7.78
CA SER A 614 7.26 22.84 -6.81
C SER A 614 7.72 22.68 -5.35
N VAL A 615 8.93 22.15 -5.13
CA VAL A 615 9.49 21.86 -3.80
C VAL A 615 10.35 23.01 -3.29
N LYS A 616 10.12 23.41 -2.03
CA LYS A 616 10.99 24.36 -1.33
C LYS A 616 12.40 23.76 -1.22
N GLY A 617 13.38 24.47 -1.77
CA GLY A 617 14.76 24.01 -1.81
C GLY A 617 15.00 22.85 -2.77
N GLY A 618 14.11 22.61 -3.73
CA GLY A 618 14.25 21.54 -4.73
C GLY A 618 15.53 21.61 -5.58
N TYR A 619 16.17 22.77 -5.64
CA TYR A 619 17.41 23.03 -6.38
C TYR A 619 18.54 23.58 -5.52
N ASP A 620 18.39 23.56 -4.19
CA ASP A 620 19.42 24.05 -3.28
C ASP A 620 20.69 23.18 -3.36
N GLU A 621 21.81 23.74 -2.91
CA GLU A 621 23.05 22.99 -2.74
C GLU A 621 22.82 21.79 -1.81
N GLY A 622 23.37 20.62 -2.17
CA GLY A 622 23.18 19.36 -1.43
C GLY A 622 21.99 18.51 -1.89
N THR A 623 21.08 19.03 -2.73
CA THR A 623 19.96 18.23 -3.29
C THR A 623 20.39 17.08 -4.19
N GLU A 624 21.63 17.13 -4.68
CA GLU A 624 22.24 16.12 -5.54
C GLU A 624 23.11 15.12 -4.76
N ASP A 625 23.19 15.20 -3.43
CA ASP A 625 24.14 14.41 -2.63
C ASP A 625 23.67 12.98 -2.31
N PHE A 626 22.44 12.60 -2.69
CA PHE A 626 21.89 11.25 -2.50
C PHE A 626 22.78 10.14 -3.11
N ASP A 627 22.73 8.92 -2.59
CA ASP A 627 23.62 7.83 -3.02
C ASP A 627 23.03 7.01 -4.19
N LEU A 628 21.73 6.70 -4.12
CA LEU A 628 21.07 5.72 -5.00
C LEU A 628 19.74 6.21 -5.59
N LEU A 629 19.36 5.64 -6.74
CA LEU A 629 18.06 5.84 -7.40
C LEU A 629 17.30 4.51 -7.46
N GLU A 630 16.07 4.49 -6.95
CA GLU A 630 15.25 3.30 -6.96
C GLU A 630 14.61 3.02 -8.32
N LEU A 631 14.60 1.73 -8.69
CA LEU A 631 13.68 1.15 -9.68
C LEU A 631 12.69 0.21 -8.97
N GLN A 632 11.44 0.22 -9.38
CA GLN A 632 10.37 -0.65 -8.90
C GLN A 632 10.02 -1.74 -9.93
N SER A 633 9.08 -2.64 -9.61
CA SER A 633 8.70 -3.75 -10.48
C SER A 633 7.85 -3.36 -11.70
N THR A 634 7.68 -2.06 -11.98
CA THR A 634 6.86 -1.59 -13.11
C THR A 634 7.67 -1.33 -14.37
N ILE A 635 8.95 -1.76 -14.39
CA ILE A 635 9.88 -1.53 -15.49
C ILE A 635 9.28 -1.92 -16.84
N ASP A 636 9.07 -0.92 -17.68
CA ASP A 636 8.86 -1.07 -19.11
C ASP A 636 9.78 -0.10 -19.84
N LEU A 637 10.89 -0.61 -20.37
CA LEU A 637 11.89 0.22 -21.03
C LEU A 637 11.48 0.66 -22.45
N THR A 638 10.37 0.11 -22.98
CA THR A 638 9.85 0.46 -24.30
C THR A 638 8.93 1.69 -24.25
N ASP A 639 8.37 1.99 -23.08
CA ASP A 639 7.55 3.16 -22.83
C ASP A 639 8.38 4.28 -22.19
N SER A 640 8.61 5.37 -22.92
CA SER A 640 9.36 6.53 -22.42
C SER A 640 8.65 7.30 -21.30
N THR A 641 7.35 7.05 -21.09
CA THR A 641 6.56 7.66 -20.02
C THR A 641 6.55 6.84 -18.74
N ASN A 642 6.97 5.58 -18.80
CA ASN A 642 7.09 4.70 -17.65
C ASN A 642 8.06 5.30 -16.59
N MET A 643 7.66 5.25 -15.32
CA MET A 643 8.39 5.91 -14.23
C MET A 643 9.79 5.31 -14.00
N ASP A 644 9.92 3.98 -14.08
CA ASP A 644 11.19 3.29 -13.89
C ASP A 644 12.13 3.52 -15.07
N LYS A 645 11.59 3.60 -16.30
CA LYS A 645 12.36 4.02 -17.48
C LYS A 645 12.93 5.43 -17.31
N ARG A 646 12.11 6.38 -16.83
CA ARG A 646 12.56 7.75 -16.54
C ARG A 646 13.62 7.78 -15.43
N ALA A 647 13.46 6.96 -14.37
CA ALA A 647 14.44 6.84 -13.31
C ALA A 647 15.79 6.31 -13.83
N LEU A 648 15.76 5.28 -14.68
CA LEU A 648 16.95 4.76 -15.35
C LEU A 648 17.59 5.80 -16.29
N ASP A 649 16.79 6.54 -17.06
CA ASP A 649 17.30 7.61 -17.93
C ASP A 649 18.00 8.71 -17.12
N SER A 650 17.46 9.05 -15.95
CA SER A 650 18.11 9.99 -15.02
C SER A 650 19.42 9.44 -14.48
N ALA A 651 19.46 8.17 -14.06
CA ALA A 651 20.71 7.50 -13.66
C ALA A 651 21.76 7.55 -14.77
N MET A 652 21.37 7.17 -16.00
CA MET A 652 22.23 7.27 -17.19
C MET A 652 22.66 8.72 -17.48
N GLY A 653 21.80 9.70 -17.20
CA GLY A 653 22.10 11.13 -17.29
C GLY A 653 23.20 11.57 -16.33
N TYR A 654 23.23 11.05 -15.10
CA TYR A 654 24.36 11.21 -14.17
C TYR A 654 25.60 10.50 -14.71
N TRP A 655 25.44 9.29 -15.25
CA TRP A 655 26.58 8.53 -15.79
C TRP A 655 27.25 9.21 -16.98
N ASN A 656 26.46 9.83 -17.86
CA ASN A 656 26.94 10.63 -18.98
C ASN A 656 27.82 11.82 -18.54
N LYS A 657 27.64 12.29 -17.30
CA LYS A 657 28.44 13.36 -16.69
C LYS A 657 29.63 12.84 -15.88
N GLY A 658 29.85 11.52 -15.84
CA GLY A 658 30.86 10.89 -14.98
C GLY A 658 30.49 10.85 -13.49
N ILE A 659 29.22 11.11 -13.15
CA ILE A 659 28.74 11.14 -11.76
C ILE A 659 28.24 9.74 -11.38
N LYS A 660 28.81 9.19 -10.30
CA LYS A 660 28.52 7.84 -9.81
C LYS A 660 27.25 7.82 -8.94
N LYS A 661 26.07 7.87 -9.56
CA LYS A 661 24.76 7.62 -8.91
C LYS A 661 24.26 6.23 -9.31
N TYR A 662 24.17 5.31 -8.36
CA TYR A 662 23.86 3.91 -8.68
C TYR A 662 22.40 3.55 -8.42
N LEU A 663 22.00 2.37 -8.89
CA LEU A 663 20.63 1.88 -8.76
C LEU A 663 20.41 1.17 -7.42
N SER A 664 19.22 1.38 -6.84
CA SER A 664 18.58 0.54 -5.82
C SER A 664 17.35 -0.14 -6.42
N ALA A 665 16.77 -1.10 -5.70
CA ALA A 665 15.51 -1.72 -6.08
C ALA A 665 14.65 -2.01 -4.85
N GLY A 666 13.36 -1.79 -5.01
CA GLY A 666 12.38 -1.94 -3.95
C GLY A 666 11.00 -2.31 -4.49
N SER A 667 10.29 -3.18 -3.79
CA SER A 667 8.93 -3.56 -4.15
C SER A 667 7.89 -2.53 -3.74
N ASP A 668 8.19 -1.73 -2.69
CA ASP A 668 7.22 -0.80 -2.10
C ASP A 668 5.95 -1.55 -1.68
N GLN A 669 6.15 -2.78 -1.19
CA GLN A 669 5.06 -3.65 -0.77
C GLN A 669 4.49 -3.17 0.58
N HIS A 670 3.16 -3.20 0.68
CA HIS A 670 2.38 -2.81 1.86
C HIS A 670 1.52 -3.95 2.41
N ASP A 671 1.40 -5.03 1.64
CA ASP A 671 0.66 -6.24 1.99
C ASP A 671 1.35 -7.43 1.34
N VAL A 672 1.97 -8.29 2.16
CA VAL A 672 2.73 -9.44 1.69
C VAL A 672 1.87 -10.48 0.96
N THR A 673 0.54 -10.40 1.10
CA THR A 673 -0.43 -11.25 0.40
C THR A 673 -0.93 -10.66 -0.91
N SER A 674 -0.54 -9.42 -1.23
CA SER A 674 -0.98 -8.70 -2.43
C SER A 674 -0.15 -9.03 -3.69
N GLY A 675 -0.47 -8.36 -4.80
CA GLY A 675 0.28 -8.48 -6.06
C GLY A 675 1.67 -7.85 -6.01
N LEU A 676 1.88 -6.85 -5.15
CA LEU A 676 3.21 -6.32 -4.82
C LEU A 676 3.68 -7.05 -3.56
N TYR A 677 4.62 -7.99 -3.72
CA TYR A 677 5.04 -8.88 -2.65
C TYR A 677 6.56 -8.84 -2.45
N PRO A 678 7.06 -9.23 -1.26
CA PRO A 678 8.48 -9.24 -0.98
C PRO A 678 9.34 -9.95 -2.03
N GLY A 679 10.29 -9.22 -2.61
CA GLY A 679 11.26 -9.75 -3.57
C GLY A 679 10.72 -9.94 -4.99
N ILE A 680 9.60 -9.30 -5.36
CA ILE A 680 9.12 -9.21 -6.75
C ILE A 680 10.13 -8.52 -7.67
N ILE A 681 10.92 -7.58 -7.13
CA ILE A 681 12.12 -7.00 -7.72
C ILE A 681 13.23 -7.04 -6.66
N ARG A 682 14.48 -7.22 -7.09
CA ARG A 682 15.63 -7.35 -6.18
C ARG A 682 16.84 -6.57 -6.67
N LEU A 683 17.64 -6.11 -5.72
CA LEU A 683 19.00 -5.68 -5.93
C LEU A 683 19.96 -6.79 -5.49
N TYR A 684 20.69 -7.36 -6.44
CA TYR A 684 21.79 -8.28 -6.16
C TYR A 684 23.08 -7.51 -5.99
N ALA A 685 23.82 -7.76 -4.91
CA ALA A 685 25.11 -7.16 -4.62
C ALA A 685 26.20 -8.23 -4.51
N ASN A 686 27.39 -7.92 -5.03
CA ASN A 686 28.56 -8.78 -4.92
C ASN A 686 29.32 -8.49 -3.62
N ILE A 687 29.43 -9.48 -2.74
CA ILE A 687 30.06 -9.34 -1.42
C ILE A 687 31.17 -10.36 -1.25
N GLU A 688 32.40 -9.86 -1.16
CA GLU A 688 33.55 -10.70 -0.84
C GLU A 688 33.61 -11.05 0.66
N GLY A 689 33.76 -12.34 0.96
CA GLY A 689 33.90 -12.87 2.31
C GLY A 689 32.55 -13.00 3.04
N LYS A 690 32.55 -12.76 4.37
CA LYS A 690 31.35 -12.91 5.18
C LYS A 690 30.25 -11.95 4.73
N ASN A 691 29.07 -12.49 4.43
CA ASN A 691 27.86 -11.70 4.17
C ASN A 691 27.43 -10.95 5.46
N THR A 692 27.40 -9.62 5.39
CA THR A 692 27.02 -8.72 6.49
C THR A 692 26.35 -7.47 5.93
N THR A 693 25.45 -6.85 6.71
CA THR A 693 24.78 -5.58 6.37
C THR A 693 25.75 -4.49 5.93
N GLU A 694 26.83 -4.25 6.68
CA GLU A 694 27.83 -3.23 6.35
C GLU A 694 28.45 -3.43 4.96
N LYS A 695 28.83 -4.68 4.64
CA LYS A 695 29.39 -5.00 3.32
C LYS A 695 28.36 -4.92 2.20
N TYR A 696 27.09 -5.24 2.47
CA TYR A 696 26.01 -5.07 1.50
C TYR A 696 25.85 -3.59 1.14
N LEU A 697 25.69 -2.73 2.16
CA LEU A 697 25.57 -1.28 1.97
C LEU A 697 26.80 -0.72 1.23
N LYS A 698 28.00 -1.16 1.61
CA LYS A 698 29.22 -0.76 0.89
C LYS A 698 29.20 -1.20 -0.59
N ALA A 699 28.84 -2.45 -0.87
CA ALA A 699 28.82 -2.98 -2.23
C ALA A 699 27.84 -2.20 -3.14
N ILE A 700 26.65 -1.89 -2.63
CA ILE A 700 25.66 -1.14 -3.41
C ILE A 700 26.06 0.35 -3.56
N LYS A 701 26.69 0.95 -2.55
CA LYS A 701 27.26 2.31 -2.64
C LYS A 701 28.37 2.40 -3.68
N ASP A 702 29.20 1.36 -3.79
CA ASP A 702 30.29 1.29 -4.76
C ASP A 702 29.82 0.88 -6.17
N GLY A 703 28.54 0.51 -6.34
CA GLY A 703 27.95 0.12 -7.61
C GLY A 703 28.20 -1.34 -8.01
N HIS A 704 28.67 -2.18 -7.08
CA HIS A 704 28.90 -3.61 -7.26
C HIS A 704 27.58 -4.40 -7.20
N SER A 705 26.57 -3.94 -7.93
CA SER A 705 25.19 -4.43 -7.85
C SER A 705 24.42 -4.26 -9.15
N TYR A 706 23.29 -4.95 -9.25
CA TYR A 706 22.34 -4.82 -10.36
C TYR A 706 20.91 -5.09 -9.89
N VAL A 707 19.96 -4.45 -10.57
CA VAL A 707 18.51 -4.61 -10.35
C VAL A 707 18.01 -5.77 -11.22
N THR A 708 17.12 -6.61 -10.72
CA THR A 708 16.55 -7.73 -11.50
C THR A 708 15.18 -8.17 -11.00
N MET A 709 14.36 -8.66 -11.94
CA MET A 709 13.11 -9.39 -11.72
C MET A 709 13.22 -10.88 -12.14
N GLY A 710 14.41 -11.34 -12.53
CA GLY A 710 14.63 -12.73 -12.92
C GLY A 710 16.04 -13.00 -13.46
N PRO A 711 16.47 -12.36 -14.56
CA PRO A 711 17.80 -12.60 -15.13
C PRO A 711 18.94 -12.34 -14.12
N ILE A 712 19.87 -13.27 -14.03
CA ILE A 712 20.99 -13.26 -13.09
C ILE A 712 22.28 -13.00 -13.86
N PHE A 713 23.00 -11.96 -13.46
CA PHE A 713 24.32 -11.63 -13.99
C PHE A 713 25.43 -12.16 -13.09
N THR A 714 26.53 -12.59 -13.70
CA THR A 714 27.78 -12.91 -13.00
C THR A 714 28.95 -12.40 -13.86
N PRO A 715 29.31 -11.10 -13.73
CA PRO A 715 30.40 -10.50 -14.48
C PRO A 715 31.75 -11.11 -14.09
N LYS A 716 32.70 -11.08 -15.04
CA LYS A 716 34.11 -11.35 -14.73
C LYS A 716 34.72 -10.19 -13.96
N ALA A 717 35.86 -10.43 -13.31
CA ALA A 717 36.56 -9.42 -12.52
C ALA A 717 36.89 -8.14 -13.31
N ASN A 718 37.25 -8.27 -14.59
CA ASN A 718 37.58 -7.14 -15.47
C ASN A 718 36.35 -6.38 -16.01
N THR A 719 35.15 -6.77 -15.60
CA THR A 719 33.85 -6.19 -15.97
C THR A 719 32.91 -6.09 -14.78
N MET A 720 33.46 -6.09 -13.56
CA MET A 720 32.66 -5.93 -12.36
C MET A 720 31.97 -4.57 -12.37
N PHE A 721 30.67 -4.56 -12.07
CA PHE A 721 29.86 -3.35 -12.04
C PHE A 721 30.43 -2.35 -11.02
N GLY A 722 30.31 -1.05 -11.27
CA GLY A 722 30.85 0.01 -10.41
C GLY A 722 32.36 0.25 -10.52
N THR A 723 33.12 -0.69 -11.10
CA THR A 723 34.57 -0.55 -11.26
C THR A 723 34.95 0.36 -12.42
N THR A 724 36.13 1.00 -12.32
CA THR A 724 36.70 1.83 -13.37
C THR A 724 37.87 1.10 -14.04
N GLN A 725 37.73 0.86 -15.34
CA GLN A 725 38.73 0.23 -16.19
C GLN A 725 39.53 1.31 -16.93
N LYS A 726 40.86 1.19 -16.93
CA LYS A 726 41.74 2.07 -17.71
C LYS A 726 42.04 1.45 -19.06
N VAL A 727 41.77 2.16 -20.15
CA VAL A 727 41.92 1.68 -21.54
C VAL A 727 42.61 2.77 -22.37
N ASN A 728 43.51 2.43 -23.30
CA ASN A 728 44.05 3.44 -24.21
C ASN A 728 43.04 3.80 -25.29
N ALA A 729 43.07 5.05 -25.77
CA ALA A 729 42.13 5.54 -26.76
C ALA A 729 42.10 4.65 -28.03
N GLY A 730 40.92 4.15 -28.38
CA GLY A 730 40.71 3.33 -29.58
C GLY A 730 41.25 1.89 -29.50
N GLU A 731 41.86 1.50 -28.38
CA GLU A 731 42.24 0.11 -28.14
C GLU A 731 41.02 -0.77 -27.88
N LYS A 732 41.16 -2.04 -28.23
CA LYS A 732 40.14 -3.05 -28.00
C LYS A 732 40.01 -3.33 -26.50
N HIS A 733 38.82 -3.11 -25.96
CA HIS A 733 38.43 -3.53 -24.62
C HIS A 733 37.29 -4.54 -24.73
N THR A 734 37.38 -5.66 -23.99
CA THR A 734 36.38 -6.73 -24.04
C THR A 734 35.54 -6.72 -22.77
N LEU A 735 34.24 -6.49 -22.96
CA LEU A 735 33.24 -6.67 -21.92
C LEU A 735 32.82 -8.14 -21.88
N ASN A 736 32.68 -8.71 -20.67
CA ASN A 736 32.34 -10.12 -20.48
C ASN A 736 31.40 -10.31 -19.28
N THR A 737 30.29 -11.02 -19.46
CA THR A 737 29.42 -11.38 -18.35
C THR A 737 28.73 -12.71 -18.62
N GLU A 738 28.56 -13.53 -17.59
CA GLU A 738 27.67 -14.69 -17.65
C GLU A 738 26.25 -14.25 -17.27
N ILE A 739 25.25 -14.75 -18.00
CA ILE A 739 23.84 -14.43 -17.80
C ILE A 739 23.03 -15.71 -17.83
N GLN A 740 22.08 -15.84 -16.91
CA GLN A 740 21.17 -16.97 -16.86
C GLN A 740 19.80 -16.55 -16.34
N ALA A 741 18.73 -17.17 -16.81
CA ALA A 741 17.38 -16.94 -16.29
C ALA A 741 16.61 -18.28 -16.24
N VAL A 742 15.98 -18.58 -15.11
CA VAL A 742 15.19 -19.83 -14.94
C VAL A 742 13.97 -19.88 -15.86
N ASN A 743 13.44 -18.71 -16.23
CA ASN A 743 12.33 -18.56 -17.19
C ASN A 743 12.80 -18.55 -18.66
N GLY A 744 14.08 -18.78 -18.92
CA GLY A 744 14.68 -18.71 -20.25
C GLY A 744 15.16 -17.30 -20.60
N LEU A 745 16.46 -17.13 -20.81
CA LEU A 745 17.07 -15.87 -21.24
C LEU A 745 16.62 -15.55 -22.67
N ASN A 746 16.04 -14.37 -22.88
CA ASN A 746 15.47 -13.97 -24.16
C ASN A 746 16.38 -12.99 -24.91
N HIS A 747 16.80 -11.91 -24.25
CA HIS A 747 17.48 -10.78 -24.90
C HIS A 747 18.53 -10.13 -23.99
N ILE A 748 19.54 -9.49 -24.59
CA ILE A 748 20.44 -8.54 -23.93
C ILE A 748 20.68 -7.31 -24.82
N ASP A 749 20.61 -6.13 -24.21
CA ASP A 749 21.09 -4.86 -24.74
C ASP A 749 22.31 -4.38 -23.96
N VAL A 750 23.25 -3.74 -24.65
CA VAL A 750 24.38 -3.03 -24.05
C VAL A 750 24.20 -1.54 -24.28
N TYR A 751 24.14 -0.78 -23.20
CA TYR A 751 24.01 0.66 -23.20
C TYR A 751 25.36 1.34 -23.02
N SER A 752 25.54 2.47 -23.71
CA SER A 752 26.59 3.43 -23.45
C SER A 752 26.09 4.82 -23.86
N GLU A 753 26.39 5.84 -23.06
CA GLU A 753 25.94 7.22 -23.31
C GLU A 753 24.41 7.36 -23.48
N GLY A 754 23.65 6.56 -22.74
CA GLY A 754 22.18 6.54 -22.79
C GLY A 754 21.59 5.91 -24.06
N LYS A 755 22.39 5.18 -24.85
CA LYS A 755 21.96 4.55 -26.10
C LYS A 755 22.36 3.08 -26.13
N ILE A 756 21.52 2.26 -26.78
CA ILE A 756 21.87 0.88 -27.11
C ILE A 756 22.97 0.90 -28.17
N ILE A 757 24.09 0.24 -27.89
CA ILE A 757 25.23 0.11 -28.81
C ILE A 757 25.39 -1.31 -29.36
N ALA A 758 24.75 -2.29 -28.73
CA ALA A 758 24.73 -3.68 -29.17
C ALA A 758 23.50 -4.40 -28.57
N SER A 759 22.97 -5.38 -29.30
CA SER A 759 21.84 -6.21 -28.88
C SER A 759 22.05 -7.65 -29.31
N LYS A 760 21.47 -8.61 -28.58
CA LYS A 760 21.48 -10.04 -28.96
C LYS A 760 20.31 -10.82 -28.36
N ASP A 761 19.69 -11.66 -29.19
CA ASP A 761 18.67 -12.63 -28.79
C ASP A 761 19.25 -14.01 -28.44
N PHE A 762 18.57 -14.74 -27.56
CA PHE A 762 18.99 -16.05 -27.02
C PHE A 762 17.93 -17.15 -27.08
N ASN A 763 16.79 -16.91 -27.73
CA ASN A 763 15.73 -17.91 -27.95
C ASN A 763 15.22 -18.59 -26.66
N ASN A 764 15.11 -17.85 -25.55
CA ASN A 764 14.61 -18.34 -24.27
C ASN A 764 15.41 -19.51 -23.68
N THR A 765 16.73 -19.52 -23.82
CA THR A 765 17.60 -20.58 -23.26
C THR A 765 17.66 -20.53 -21.73
N GLN A 766 17.56 -21.68 -21.06
CA GLN A 766 17.75 -21.79 -19.60
C GLN A 766 19.22 -22.03 -19.20
N ASP A 767 20.07 -22.36 -20.18
CA ASP A 767 21.50 -22.54 -19.96
C ASP A 767 22.18 -21.20 -19.68
N ALA A 768 23.24 -21.23 -18.86
CA ALA A 768 24.08 -20.06 -18.65
C ALA A 768 24.79 -19.66 -19.96
N VAL A 769 24.72 -18.37 -20.30
CA VAL A 769 25.34 -17.81 -21.51
C VAL A 769 26.50 -16.91 -21.12
N ASN A 770 27.68 -17.21 -21.65
CA ASN A 770 28.83 -16.31 -21.59
C ASN A 770 28.72 -15.28 -22.71
N TYR A 771 28.29 -14.06 -22.39
CA TYR A 771 28.21 -12.95 -23.33
C TYR A 771 29.52 -12.15 -23.37
N THR A 772 29.96 -11.82 -24.58
CA THR A 772 31.15 -11.00 -24.82
C THR A 772 30.89 -9.93 -25.86
N LEU A 773 31.36 -8.71 -25.59
CA LEU A 773 31.31 -7.60 -26.54
C LEU A 773 32.67 -6.89 -26.57
N ASP A 774 33.22 -6.73 -27.77
CA ASP A 774 34.42 -5.95 -27.99
C ASP A 774 34.05 -4.50 -28.32
N VAL A 775 34.59 -3.56 -27.55
CA VAL A 775 34.39 -2.11 -27.71
C VAL A 775 35.74 -1.40 -27.91
N LYS A 776 35.71 -0.19 -28.48
CA LYS A 776 36.89 0.65 -28.73
C LYS A 776 36.62 2.09 -28.29
N PRO A 777 36.56 2.37 -26.98
CA PRO A 777 36.26 3.70 -26.48
C PRO A 777 37.38 4.68 -26.85
N THR A 778 37.03 5.89 -27.28
CA THR A 778 37.97 6.96 -27.64
C THR A 778 37.92 8.14 -26.68
N LYS A 779 36.98 8.12 -25.72
CA LYS A 779 36.81 9.08 -24.63
C LYS A 779 36.28 8.34 -23.40
N ASN A 780 36.35 8.97 -22.23
CA ASN A 780 35.77 8.43 -21.01
C ASN A 780 34.29 8.12 -21.22
N THR A 781 33.86 6.95 -20.79
CA THR A 781 32.50 6.46 -21.01
C THR A 781 32.13 5.40 -19.97
N TRP A 782 30.95 4.82 -20.13
CA TRP A 782 30.44 3.74 -19.31
C TRP A 782 29.67 2.73 -20.16
N TYR A 783 29.56 1.50 -19.65
CA TYR A 783 28.76 0.43 -20.23
C TYR A 783 27.81 -0.18 -19.20
N SER A 784 26.56 -0.44 -19.58
CA SER A 784 25.58 -1.15 -18.75
C SER A 784 24.88 -2.22 -19.56
N PHE A 785 24.58 -3.35 -18.95
CA PHE A 785 23.81 -4.44 -19.54
C PHE A 785 22.36 -4.37 -19.08
N VAL A 786 21.45 -4.60 -20.03
CA VAL A 786 20.03 -4.82 -19.77
C VAL A 786 19.64 -6.17 -20.37
N ALA A 787 19.08 -7.07 -19.59
CA ALA A 787 18.62 -8.38 -20.06
C ALA A 787 17.12 -8.56 -19.82
N THR A 788 16.47 -9.36 -20.67
CA THR A 788 15.09 -9.83 -20.45
C THR A 788 14.99 -11.34 -20.55
N ASP A 789 14.10 -11.94 -19.75
CA ASP A 789 13.75 -13.35 -19.84
C ASP A 789 12.48 -13.58 -20.68
N GLY A 790 12.08 -14.84 -20.83
CA GLY A 790 10.90 -15.26 -21.59
C GLY A 790 9.55 -14.85 -20.99
N LYS A 791 9.53 -14.33 -19.75
CA LYS A 791 8.36 -13.68 -19.15
C LYS A 791 8.37 -12.15 -19.31
N GLY A 792 9.40 -11.60 -19.96
CA GLY A 792 9.59 -10.16 -20.10
C GLY A 792 10.14 -9.49 -18.83
N HIS A 793 10.67 -10.25 -17.87
CA HIS A 793 11.28 -9.68 -16.67
C HIS A 793 12.64 -9.07 -17.00
N TYR A 794 12.88 -7.84 -16.52
CA TYR A 794 14.11 -7.11 -16.76
C TYR A 794 15.20 -7.39 -15.71
N ALA A 795 16.45 -7.22 -16.13
CA ALA A 795 17.58 -6.97 -15.24
C ALA A 795 18.44 -5.84 -15.81
N VAL A 796 18.89 -4.92 -14.95
CA VAL A 796 19.63 -3.71 -15.29
C VAL A 796 20.86 -3.57 -14.40
N THR A 797 22.05 -3.52 -14.99
CA THR A 797 23.31 -3.43 -14.23
C THR A 797 23.71 -2.00 -13.94
N ASN A 798 24.36 -1.76 -12.79
CA ASN A 798 25.15 -0.54 -12.62
C ASN A 798 26.30 -0.46 -13.64
N PRO A 799 26.80 0.75 -13.98
CA PRO A 799 27.75 0.92 -15.06
C PRO A 799 29.12 0.33 -14.73
N ILE A 800 29.77 -0.18 -15.76
CA ILE A 800 31.21 -0.40 -15.82
C ILE A 800 31.81 0.88 -16.39
N TRP A 801 32.69 1.55 -15.64
CA TRP A 801 33.30 2.81 -16.05
C TRP A 801 34.56 2.54 -16.88
N VAL A 802 34.79 3.37 -17.90
CA VAL A 802 36.02 3.35 -18.69
C VAL A 802 36.64 4.74 -18.72
N ASP A 803 37.86 4.81 -18.20
CA ASP A 803 38.72 5.98 -18.32
C ASP A 803 39.74 5.75 -19.42
N ILE A 804 39.85 6.72 -20.34
CA ILE A 804 40.88 6.72 -21.35
C ILE A 804 42.17 7.26 -20.75
N ALA A 805 43.24 6.47 -20.84
CA ALA A 805 44.56 6.92 -20.42
C ALA A 805 45.06 8.02 -21.36
N ASP A 806 45.42 9.19 -20.82
CA ASP A 806 46.07 10.26 -21.58
C ASP A 806 47.48 9.83 -22.01
N ASP A 807 47.83 10.06 -23.28
CA ASP A 807 49.12 9.69 -23.89
C ASP A 807 50.30 10.56 -23.40
N THR A 808 50.11 11.38 -22.37
CA THR A 808 51.09 12.35 -21.86
C THR A 808 52.18 11.74 -20.98
N ASP A 809 52.02 10.51 -20.48
CA ASP A 809 53.02 9.83 -19.66
C ASP A 809 54.11 9.07 -20.45
N LYS A 810 54.04 9.03 -21.80
CA LYS A 810 55.05 8.37 -22.64
C LYS A 810 56.19 9.27 -23.14
N LEU A 811 56.22 10.56 -22.78
CA LEU A 811 57.26 11.51 -23.24
C LEU A 811 58.36 11.81 -22.19
N GLY A 812 58.40 11.10 -21.07
CA GLY A 812 59.37 11.31 -19.98
C GLY A 812 60.55 10.33 -19.93
N SER A 813 61.13 9.94 -21.07
CA SER A 813 62.37 9.15 -21.10
C SER A 813 63.05 9.25 -22.45
N THR A 814 63.65 10.40 -22.76
CA THR A 814 64.72 10.48 -23.75
C THR A 814 66.03 10.75 -23.04
N ASP A 815 66.90 9.75 -23.13
CA ASP A 815 68.29 9.79 -22.73
C ASP A 815 68.97 11.07 -23.21
N LYS A 816 69.65 11.77 -22.30
CA LYS A 816 70.76 12.64 -22.66
C LYS A 816 71.99 11.75 -22.93
N PRO A 817 72.57 11.73 -24.14
CA PRO A 817 73.93 11.26 -24.31
C PRO A 817 74.89 12.33 -23.78
N GLY A 818 75.90 11.88 -23.03
CA GLY A 818 77.01 12.71 -22.58
C GLY A 818 78.01 13.05 -23.69
N SER A 819 78.88 14.01 -23.32
CA SER A 819 80.02 14.62 -24.03
C SER A 819 79.71 15.52 -25.20
#